data_AF-A0A7W1BK83-F1
#
_entry.id   AF-A0A7W1BK83-F1
#
_cell.length_a   1.000
_cell.length_b   1.000
_cell.length_c   1.000
_cell.angle_alpha   90.00
_cell.angle_beta   90.00
_cell.angle_gamma   90.00
#
_symmetry.space_group_name_H-M   'P 1'
#
loop_
_entity.id
_entity.type
_entity.pdbx_description
1 polymer ?
#
loop_
_entity_poly.entity_id
_entity_poly.type
_entity_poly.pdbx_seq_one_letter_code
_entity_poly.pdbx_strand_id
1 'polypeptide(L)'
;MTAPAPTQREIGHPSALTAPAATSREIGRLCGILALLSLPVLLAPGAIGRASALASVATPANPWFVAGHAALLYLLVPLVAFSACTLVLTPGLLLAFAIGRSRTPSEWLFYGFGISLVLVSVASAMAQSIAGAALRGTVYALVLLGLSAATGVIAWWRAKQRSPTVALSRDAWRLELAGLVAIAVVAYFVLSPKLLFESFNGDGAHAFESSRLLLRHAMPFWPDSAGAIAGFPGITSMLFAFPNAWFLRLFGEVEFAARIPFLLYLPLLGAGLLTLARAGRVEFVMEGVTLAALLISLASYALAMAFSATYNPYSADIALPATQDTLLMIVWLGVPIAAIRKETGWLAWFIALAYISLPSGLILVGFWIVARWLIVRPRPWREILLTGGLLLGTMVIAAFLPKLLLALGSAPPGGEYGLAGILRYFAFLQFTDLTRFLYVAIPCGLFPWIAIFAWRSQDPIARALTLVTLAYFLFFFVQAHVSLHHFVPAMLLPVAVALRVAQGHRLAGRIWLGAAAIALLLALPRRFNVHDAGRTVGATVVQRVGDYSASDAAVFDASTLLEMVFPYDWDPAVPNRSYGGSPLVWNRYARHQETINADANYLLQRLTDPVPAGWHVLGSDSAGTVVLVRSDSILAAHRALRPPTPAGSRWLSIPRGILFRSVPLEGGPHIIDVVATLEGMGFDLDPLLAKLGVHRESGS
;
A
#
# COMPACT_ATOMS: atom_id res chain seq x y z
N MET A 1 23.93 52.02 11.25
CA MET A 1 24.78 50.86 11.62
C MET A 1 24.28 49.65 10.88
N THR A 2 24.85 49.38 9.71
CA THR A 2 24.52 48.26 8.83
C THR A 2 25.34 47.04 9.25
N ALA A 3 24.68 46.02 9.80
CA ALA A 3 25.32 44.74 10.12
C ALA A 3 25.82 44.07 8.81
N PRO A 4 27.03 43.50 8.80
CA PRO A 4 27.56 42.84 7.61
C PRO A 4 26.75 41.59 7.29
N ALA A 5 26.48 41.39 6.00
CA ALA A 5 25.84 40.20 5.48
C ALA A 5 26.66 38.94 5.86
N PRO A 6 26.01 37.84 6.29
CA PRO A 6 26.72 36.61 6.60
C PRO A 6 27.35 36.08 5.32
N THR A 7 28.68 36.05 5.30
CA THR A 7 29.49 35.39 4.28
C THR A 7 29.01 33.94 4.15
N GLN A 8 28.68 33.55 2.92
CA GLN A 8 28.49 32.15 2.55
C GLN A 8 29.80 31.42 2.86
N ARG A 9 29.89 30.79 4.03
CA ARG A 9 30.84 29.70 4.23
C ARG A 9 30.51 28.69 3.16
N GLU A 10 31.43 28.50 2.24
CA GLU A 10 31.49 27.30 1.41
C GLU A 10 31.18 26.12 2.32
N ILE A 11 30.17 25.34 1.95
CA ILE A 11 29.85 24.08 2.59
C ILE A 11 31.02 23.16 2.25
N GLY A 12 32.13 23.32 2.97
CA GLY A 12 33.19 22.34 3.02
C GLY A 12 32.52 21.04 3.39
N HIS A 13 32.66 20.03 2.52
CA HIS A 13 32.36 18.67 2.89
C HIS A 13 32.99 18.44 4.26
N PRO A 14 32.20 18.18 5.33
CA PRO A 14 32.77 17.90 6.62
C PRO A 14 33.74 16.75 6.36
N SER A 15 35.01 17.00 6.67
CA SER A 15 36.05 15.99 6.78
C SER A 15 35.44 14.87 7.60
N ALA A 16 34.99 13.85 6.89
CA ALA A 16 34.33 12.70 7.48
C ALA A 16 35.26 12.21 8.55
N LEU A 17 34.83 12.24 9.82
CA LEU A 17 35.38 11.36 10.83
C LEU A 17 35.40 9.99 10.17
N THR A 18 36.59 9.56 9.74
CA THR A 18 36.81 8.42 8.86
C THR A 18 36.39 7.18 9.64
N ALA A 19 35.11 6.85 9.56
CA ALA A 19 34.60 5.61 10.09
C ALA A 19 35.37 4.49 9.37
N PRO A 20 35.92 3.51 10.10
CA PRO A 20 36.63 2.41 9.48
C PRO A 20 35.70 1.72 8.47
N ALA A 21 36.24 1.46 7.27
CA ALA A 21 35.53 0.75 6.23
C ALA A 21 35.18 -0.67 6.71
N ALA A 22 33.99 -1.18 6.40
CA ALA A 22 33.61 -2.54 6.71
C ALA A 22 34.53 -3.51 5.94
N THR A 23 35.13 -4.42 6.69
CA THR A 23 36.02 -5.45 6.19
C THR A 23 35.24 -6.55 5.47
N SER A 24 35.93 -7.28 4.58
CA SER A 24 35.37 -8.48 3.94
C SER A 24 34.88 -9.52 4.95
N ARG A 25 35.50 -9.57 6.15
CA ARG A 25 35.07 -10.42 7.27
C ARG A 25 33.74 -9.97 7.85
N GLU A 26 33.51 -8.67 7.99
CA GLU A 26 32.23 -8.13 8.46
C GLU A 26 31.11 -8.36 7.45
N ILE A 27 31.39 -8.22 6.15
CA ILE A 27 30.42 -8.59 5.10
C ILE A 27 30.11 -10.08 5.15
N GLY A 28 31.13 -10.95 5.29
CA GLY A 28 30.90 -12.39 5.45
C GLY A 28 30.02 -12.73 6.66
N ARG A 29 30.24 -12.05 7.80
CA ARG A 29 29.39 -12.19 9.00
C ARG A 29 27.96 -11.71 8.73
N LEU A 30 27.79 -10.57 8.06
CA LEU A 30 26.47 -10.06 7.70
C LEU A 30 25.72 -11.04 6.79
N CYS A 31 26.37 -11.57 5.75
CA CYS A 31 25.80 -12.61 4.89
C CYS A 31 25.36 -13.83 5.71
N GLY A 32 26.18 -14.29 6.66
CA GLY A 32 25.83 -15.39 7.56
C GLY A 32 24.62 -15.09 8.45
N ILE A 33 24.53 -13.88 9.01
CA ILE A 33 23.39 -13.44 9.82
C ILE A 33 22.11 -13.38 8.97
N LEU A 34 22.16 -12.76 7.79
CA LEU A 34 21.00 -12.65 6.90
C LEU A 34 20.53 -14.03 6.41
N ALA A 35 21.47 -14.94 6.11
CA ALA A 35 21.15 -16.33 5.77
C ALA A 35 20.49 -17.06 6.94
N LEU A 36 21.02 -16.93 8.16
CA LEU A 36 20.46 -17.52 9.38
C LEU A 36 19.03 -17.02 9.65
N LEU A 37 18.81 -15.71 9.54
CA LEU A 37 17.49 -15.09 9.69
C LEU A 37 16.51 -15.55 8.60
N SER A 38 17.02 -15.98 7.43
CA SER A 38 16.22 -16.49 6.31
C SER A 38 15.94 -18.00 6.40
N LEU A 39 16.51 -18.74 7.37
CA LEU A 39 16.29 -20.19 7.49
C LEU A 39 14.83 -20.58 7.80
N PRO A 40 14.10 -19.92 8.71
CA PRO A 40 12.76 -20.36 9.06
C PRO A 40 11.79 -20.51 7.89
N VAL A 41 11.80 -19.60 6.90
CA VAL A 41 10.93 -19.72 5.71
C VAL A 41 11.27 -20.94 4.85
N LEU A 42 12.53 -21.38 4.86
CA LEU A 42 12.98 -22.58 4.15
C LEU A 42 12.63 -23.87 4.90
N LEU A 43 12.70 -23.83 6.24
CA LEU A 43 12.49 -25.00 7.09
C LEU A 43 11.00 -25.28 7.35
N ALA A 44 10.13 -24.27 7.23
CA ALA A 44 8.70 -24.41 7.48
C ALA A 44 7.82 -23.74 6.42
N PRO A 45 7.97 -24.08 5.12
CA PRO A 45 7.27 -23.40 4.02
C PRO A 45 5.74 -23.51 4.11
N GLY A 46 5.20 -24.56 4.75
CA GLY A 46 3.76 -24.74 4.96
C GLY A 46 3.18 -24.09 6.22
N ALA A 47 3.98 -23.38 7.04
CA ALA A 47 3.51 -22.85 8.32
C ALA A 47 2.35 -21.85 8.16
N ILE A 48 2.49 -20.90 7.24
CA ILE A 48 1.48 -19.85 7.01
C ILE A 48 0.22 -20.45 6.37
N GLY A 49 0.34 -21.38 5.43
CA GLY A 49 -0.81 -22.09 4.86
C GLY A 49 -1.60 -22.86 5.93
N ARG A 50 -0.90 -23.61 6.81
CA ARG A 50 -1.54 -24.30 7.94
C ARG A 50 -2.22 -23.34 8.90
N ALA A 51 -1.60 -22.20 9.20
CA ALA A 51 -2.20 -21.19 10.07
C ALA A 51 -3.45 -20.56 9.44
N SER A 52 -3.40 -20.23 8.15
CA SER A 52 -4.54 -19.64 7.43
C SER A 52 -5.74 -20.59 7.35
N ALA A 53 -5.48 -21.91 7.29
CA ALA A 53 -6.52 -22.94 7.34
C ALA A 53 -7.27 -23.02 8.69
N LEU A 54 -6.75 -22.39 9.75
CA LEU A 54 -7.40 -22.33 11.07
C LEU A 54 -8.44 -21.21 11.19
N ALA A 55 -8.84 -20.58 10.09
CA ALA A 55 -9.76 -19.45 10.14
C ALA A 55 -11.13 -19.80 10.76
N SER A 56 -11.58 -21.05 10.67
CA SER A 56 -12.79 -21.53 11.37
C SER A 56 -12.65 -21.51 12.89
N VAL A 57 -11.44 -21.59 13.42
CA VAL A 57 -11.13 -21.56 14.87
C VAL A 57 -11.01 -20.11 15.38
N ALA A 58 -10.97 -19.12 14.47
CA ALA A 58 -10.90 -17.70 14.79
C ALA A 58 -12.27 -17.03 14.98
N THR A 59 -13.36 -17.80 15.00
CA THR A 59 -14.73 -17.35 15.26
C THR A 59 -15.18 -17.17 16.73
N PRO A 60 -14.45 -17.59 17.81
CA PRO A 60 -14.95 -17.37 19.17
C PRO A 60 -14.80 -15.90 19.61
N ALA A 61 -15.37 -15.56 20.77
CA ALA A 61 -15.41 -14.22 21.37
C ALA A 61 -14.06 -13.50 21.53
N ASN A 62 -12.92 -14.16 21.29
CA ASN A 62 -11.58 -13.56 21.28
C ASN A 62 -10.68 -14.19 20.18
N PRO A 63 -10.64 -13.63 18.96
CA PRO A 63 -9.79 -14.14 17.87
C PRO A 63 -8.28 -13.89 18.10
N TRP A 64 -7.92 -13.14 19.15
CA TRP A 64 -6.56 -12.66 19.39
C TRP A 64 -5.68 -13.68 20.13
N PHE A 65 -6.28 -14.65 20.83
CA PHE A 65 -5.55 -15.69 21.54
C PHE A 65 -6.17 -17.08 21.33
N VAL A 66 -5.53 -17.90 20.49
CA VAL A 66 -5.92 -19.29 20.21
C VAL A 66 -4.93 -20.25 20.87
N ALA A 67 -5.18 -20.57 22.13
CA ALA A 67 -4.26 -21.36 22.97
C ALA A 67 -3.84 -22.69 22.32
N GLY A 68 -4.78 -23.41 21.71
CA GLY A 68 -4.53 -24.72 21.08
C GLY A 68 -3.56 -24.68 19.89
N HIS A 69 -3.30 -23.51 19.33
CA HIS A 69 -2.40 -23.33 18.17
C HIS A 69 -1.30 -22.29 18.46
N ALA A 70 -1.01 -22.02 19.73
CA ALA A 70 -0.14 -20.92 20.13
C ALA A 70 1.29 -21.02 19.53
N ALA A 71 1.88 -22.21 19.51
CA ALA A 71 3.21 -22.44 18.93
C ALA A 71 3.24 -22.15 17.42
N LEU A 72 2.15 -22.46 16.70
CA LEU A 72 2.05 -22.13 15.28
C LEU A 72 1.84 -20.62 15.09
N LEU A 73 0.83 -20.03 15.72
CA LEU A 73 0.36 -18.67 15.45
C LEU A 73 1.27 -17.57 16.02
N TYR A 74 1.86 -17.80 17.20
CA TYR A 74 2.60 -16.78 17.94
C TYR A 74 4.12 -16.98 17.96
N LEU A 75 4.61 -18.14 17.50
CA LEU A 75 6.04 -18.42 17.39
C LEU A 75 6.46 -18.72 15.94
N LEU A 76 5.93 -19.78 15.34
CA LEU A 76 6.40 -20.24 14.03
C LEU A 76 6.01 -19.30 12.88
N VAL A 77 4.74 -18.89 12.79
CA VAL A 77 4.26 -17.95 11.75
C VAL A 77 5.01 -16.62 11.78
N PRO A 78 5.16 -15.91 12.91
CA PRO A 78 5.92 -14.66 12.93
C PRO A 78 7.37 -14.89 12.52
N LEU A 79 7.99 -15.98 13.00
CA LEU A 79 9.36 -16.32 12.63
C LEU A 79 9.50 -16.53 11.12
N VAL A 80 8.59 -17.28 10.48
CA VAL A 80 8.55 -17.49 9.02
C VAL A 80 8.28 -16.19 8.27
N ALA A 81 7.36 -15.34 8.76
CA ALA A 81 7.02 -14.07 8.15
C ALA A 81 8.21 -13.10 8.13
N PHE A 82 8.87 -12.89 9.28
CA PHE A 82 10.06 -12.04 9.36
C PHE A 82 11.26 -12.62 8.61
N SER A 83 11.37 -13.96 8.58
CA SER A 83 12.36 -14.67 7.78
C SER A 83 12.18 -14.40 6.28
N ALA A 84 10.94 -14.46 5.78
CA ALA A 84 10.62 -14.14 4.40
C ALA A 84 10.90 -12.67 4.06
N CYS A 85 10.50 -11.73 4.92
CA CYS A 85 10.82 -10.30 4.77
C CYS A 85 12.34 -10.09 4.68
N THR A 86 13.13 -10.79 5.50
CA THR A 86 14.58 -10.73 5.47
C THR A 86 15.13 -11.29 4.15
N LEU A 87 14.61 -12.44 3.71
CA LEU A 87 15.05 -13.10 2.48
C LEU A 87 14.83 -12.21 1.24
N VAL A 88 13.66 -11.59 1.10
CA VAL A 88 13.36 -10.71 -0.05
C VAL A 88 14.14 -9.39 0.00
N LEU A 89 14.49 -8.89 1.18
CA LEU A 89 15.31 -7.69 1.33
C LEU A 89 16.81 -7.94 1.12
N THR A 90 17.30 -9.15 1.42
CA THR A 90 18.73 -9.45 1.49
C THR A 90 19.51 -9.06 0.23
N PRO A 91 19.05 -9.36 -1.01
CA PRO A 91 19.76 -8.97 -2.23
C PRO A 91 20.02 -7.46 -2.34
N GLY A 92 18.99 -6.66 -2.08
CA GLY A 92 19.08 -5.22 -2.11
C GLY A 92 19.91 -4.65 -0.96
N LEU A 93 19.78 -5.22 0.25
CA LEU A 93 20.59 -4.84 1.41
C LEU A 93 22.08 -5.05 1.17
N LEU A 94 22.47 -6.17 0.56
CA LEU A 94 23.87 -6.47 0.24
C LEU A 94 24.41 -5.55 -0.87
N LEU A 95 23.61 -5.26 -1.90
CA LEU A 95 23.99 -4.29 -2.94
C LEU A 95 24.07 -2.86 -2.43
N ALA A 96 23.16 -2.44 -1.55
CA ALA A 96 23.23 -1.14 -0.88
C ALA A 96 24.56 -0.99 -0.12
N PHE A 97 25.03 -2.05 0.55
CA PHE A 97 26.38 -2.08 1.12
C PHE A 97 27.46 -1.95 0.05
N ALA A 98 27.39 -2.73 -1.03
CA ALA A 98 28.38 -2.76 -2.10
C ALA A 98 28.61 -1.39 -2.77
N ILE A 99 27.57 -0.55 -2.80
CA ILE A 99 27.60 0.80 -3.41
C ILE A 99 27.71 1.93 -2.37
N GLY A 100 27.97 1.62 -1.10
CA GLY A 100 28.22 2.61 -0.05
C GLY A 100 26.97 3.31 0.50
N ARG A 101 25.78 2.72 0.33
CA ARG A 101 24.49 3.21 0.84
C ARG A 101 24.14 2.62 2.19
N SER A 102 25.09 2.63 3.11
CA SER A 102 24.94 2.00 4.44
C SER A 102 25.48 2.85 5.58
N ARG A 103 25.39 4.18 5.44
CA ARG A 103 25.94 5.12 6.45
C ARG A 103 25.23 5.05 7.79
N THR A 104 23.94 4.72 7.76
CA THR A 104 23.07 4.50 8.92
C THR A 104 22.17 3.30 8.65
N PRO A 105 21.63 2.64 9.68
CA PRO A 105 20.67 1.54 9.48
C PRO A 105 19.45 1.94 8.65
N SER A 106 18.87 3.12 8.89
CA SER A 106 17.75 3.62 8.08
C SER A 106 18.14 3.82 6.61
N GLU A 107 19.29 4.42 6.32
CA GLU A 107 19.75 4.58 4.94
C GLU A 107 19.94 3.22 4.26
N TRP A 108 20.56 2.27 4.97
CA TRP A 108 20.78 0.91 4.48
C TRP A 108 19.49 0.18 4.14
N LEU A 109 18.52 0.19 5.06
CA LEU A 109 17.22 -0.44 4.86
C LEU A 109 16.44 0.22 3.71
N PHE A 110 16.44 1.56 3.66
CA PHE A 110 15.68 2.33 2.68
C PHE A 110 16.18 2.10 1.24
N TYR A 111 17.48 2.30 0.98
CA TYR A 111 18.05 2.06 -0.34
C TYR A 111 18.09 0.56 -0.68
N GLY A 112 18.32 -0.30 0.32
CA GLY A 112 18.29 -1.74 0.13
C GLY A 112 16.92 -2.23 -0.36
N PHE A 113 15.83 -1.75 0.24
CA PHE A 113 14.49 -2.03 -0.27
C PHE A 113 14.26 -1.49 -1.67
N GLY A 114 14.67 -0.24 -1.94
CA GLY A 114 14.55 0.37 -3.28
C GLY A 114 15.24 -0.45 -4.38
N ILE A 115 16.36 -1.12 -4.05
CA ILE A 115 17.05 -2.05 -4.96
C ILE A 115 16.28 -3.38 -5.05
N SER A 116 15.93 -3.99 -3.92
CA SER A 116 15.21 -5.27 -3.88
C SER A 116 13.88 -5.20 -4.64
N LEU A 117 13.17 -4.08 -4.56
CA LEU A 117 11.89 -3.89 -5.23
C LEU A 117 11.95 -4.18 -6.74
N VAL A 118 13.02 -3.75 -7.41
CA VAL A 118 13.19 -4.03 -8.84
C VAL A 118 13.96 -5.33 -9.05
N LEU A 119 15.06 -5.53 -8.31
CA LEU A 119 15.93 -6.69 -8.52
C LEU A 119 15.20 -8.02 -8.30
N VAL A 120 14.46 -8.15 -7.20
CA VAL A 120 13.71 -9.38 -6.90
C VAL A 120 12.61 -9.60 -7.92
N SER A 121 11.86 -8.55 -8.28
CA SER A 121 10.77 -8.64 -9.25
C SER A 121 11.25 -9.05 -10.64
N VAL A 122 12.33 -8.43 -11.13
CA VAL A 122 12.95 -8.77 -12.42
C VAL A 122 13.53 -10.19 -12.40
N ALA A 123 14.29 -10.54 -11.35
CA ALA A 123 14.86 -11.89 -11.22
C ALA A 123 13.77 -12.96 -11.15
N SER A 124 12.65 -12.68 -10.48
CA SER A 124 11.49 -13.58 -10.39
C SER A 124 10.87 -13.82 -11.77
N ALA A 125 10.62 -12.74 -12.53
CA ALA A 125 10.06 -12.82 -13.86
C ALA A 125 10.99 -13.59 -14.82
N MET A 126 12.29 -13.30 -14.79
CA MET A 126 13.30 -14.00 -15.59
C MET A 126 13.37 -15.48 -15.23
N ALA A 127 13.49 -15.81 -13.94
CA ALA A 127 13.59 -17.20 -13.50
C ALA A 127 12.31 -17.98 -13.81
N GLN A 128 11.13 -17.38 -13.70
CA GLN A 128 9.86 -17.98 -14.13
C GLN A 128 9.83 -18.22 -15.64
N SER A 129 10.27 -17.25 -16.43
CA SER A 129 10.34 -17.39 -17.89
C SER A 129 11.29 -18.51 -18.32
N ILE A 130 12.42 -18.68 -17.62
CA ILE A 130 13.39 -19.76 -17.88
C ILE A 130 12.82 -21.11 -17.45
N ALA A 131 12.14 -21.17 -16.31
CA ALA A 131 11.55 -22.42 -15.80
C ALA A 131 10.31 -22.87 -16.59
N GLY A 132 9.66 -21.97 -17.34
CA GLY A 132 8.40 -22.25 -18.04
C GLY A 132 7.21 -22.52 -17.11
N ALA A 133 7.36 -22.27 -15.81
CA ALA A 133 6.35 -22.56 -14.79
C ALA A 133 6.42 -21.55 -13.63
N ALA A 134 5.30 -21.39 -12.93
CA ALA A 134 5.21 -20.52 -11.77
C ALA A 134 6.20 -20.95 -10.66
N LEU A 135 7.13 -20.08 -10.29
CA LEU A 135 8.03 -20.32 -9.16
C LEU A 135 7.26 -20.18 -7.85
N ARG A 136 7.22 -21.25 -7.04
CA ARG A 136 6.48 -21.32 -5.77
C ARG A 136 7.27 -22.05 -4.68
N GLY A 137 6.95 -21.78 -3.43
CA GLY A 137 7.51 -22.41 -2.23
C GLY A 137 9.03 -22.39 -2.20
N THR A 138 9.62 -23.55 -1.89
CA THR A 138 11.07 -23.72 -1.76
C THR A 138 11.83 -23.37 -3.03
N VAL A 139 11.29 -23.66 -4.22
CA VAL A 139 11.96 -23.34 -5.50
C VAL A 139 12.17 -21.83 -5.63
N TYR A 140 11.13 -21.04 -5.33
CA TYR A 140 11.25 -19.59 -5.35
C TYR A 140 12.21 -19.08 -4.26
N ALA A 141 12.17 -19.66 -3.06
CA ALA A 141 13.09 -19.31 -1.99
C ALA A 141 14.57 -19.58 -2.37
N LEU A 142 14.86 -20.67 -3.09
CA LEU A 142 16.20 -20.98 -3.61
C LEU A 142 16.67 -19.94 -4.65
N VAL A 143 15.77 -19.43 -5.49
CA VAL A 143 16.10 -18.32 -6.41
C VAL A 143 16.52 -17.08 -5.62
N LEU A 144 15.80 -16.74 -4.55
CA LEU A 144 16.15 -15.61 -3.68
C LEU A 144 17.48 -15.83 -2.94
N LEU A 145 17.77 -17.06 -2.49
CA LEU A 145 19.06 -17.40 -1.90
C LEU A 145 20.20 -17.28 -2.92
N GLY A 146 20.01 -17.78 -4.14
CA GLY A 146 21.00 -17.66 -5.22
C GLY A 146 21.29 -16.19 -5.55
N LEU A 147 20.24 -15.38 -5.64
CA LEU A 147 20.35 -13.93 -5.82
C LEU A 147 21.05 -13.24 -4.64
N SER A 148 20.74 -13.65 -3.40
CA SER A 148 21.40 -13.18 -2.18
C SER A 148 22.88 -13.55 -2.14
N ALA A 149 23.24 -14.76 -2.57
CA ALA A 149 24.62 -15.21 -2.67
C ALA A 149 25.40 -14.39 -3.71
N ALA A 150 24.83 -14.18 -4.90
CA ALA A 150 25.46 -13.39 -5.96
C ALA A 150 25.73 -11.94 -5.50
N THR A 151 24.74 -11.29 -4.90
CA THR A 151 24.88 -9.93 -4.35
C THR A 151 25.82 -9.87 -3.16
N GLY A 152 25.86 -10.91 -2.32
CA GLY A 152 26.83 -11.07 -1.23
C GLY A 152 28.28 -11.19 -1.72
N VAL A 153 28.52 -11.92 -2.80
CA VAL A 153 29.84 -12.01 -3.45
C VAL A 153 30.27 -10.62 -3.97
N ILE A 154 29.37 -9.88 -4.61
CA ILE A 154 29.64 -8.51 -5.08
C ILE A 154 30.00 -7.60 -3.90
N ALA A 155 29.22 -7.64 -2.81
CA ALA A 155 29.48 -6.84 -1.61
C ALA A 155 30.82 -7.18 -0.96
N TRP A 156 31.15 -8.48 -0.86
CA TRP A 156 32.41 -8.95 -0.30
C TRP A 156 33.61 -8.53 -1.15
N TRP A 157 33.49 -8.62 -2.48
CA TRP A 157 34.52 -8.19 -3.42
C TRP A 157 34.76 -6.67 -3.33
N ARG A 158 33.69 -5.86 -3.27
CA ARG A 158 33.80 -4.40 -3.08
C ARG A 158 34.45 -4.03 -1.75
N ALA A 159 34.14 -4.75 -0.67
CA ALA A 159 34.76 -4.53 0.63
C ALA A 159 36.28 -4.81 0.62
N LYS A 160 36.75 -5.80 -0.16
CA LYS A 160 38.19 -6.05 -0.34
C LYS A 160 38.91 -4.88 -1.02
N GLN A 161 38.23 -4.17 -1.92
CA GLN A 161 38.80 -3.01 -2.63
C GLN A 161 38.84 -1.72 -1.79
N ARG A 162 38.61 -1.80 -0.47
CA ARG A 162 38.60 -0.66 0.47
C ARG A 162 37.64 0.47 0.07
N SER A 163 36.53 0.13 -0.59
CA SER A 163 35.44 1.09 -0.75
C SER A 163 34.86 1.44 0.64
N PRO A 164 34.67 2.71 0.99
CA PRO A 164 34.23 3.12 2.32
C PRO A 164 32.80 2.60 2.59
N THR A 165 32.70 1.71 3.57
CA THR A 165 31.44 1.10 4.05
C THR A 165 31.40 1.27 5.58
N VAL A 166 30.27 1.65 6.18
CA VAL A 166 30.27 2.01 7.61
C VAL A 166 30.24 0.77 8.51
N ALA A 167 31.02 0.78 9.58
CA ALA A 167 31.11 -0.27 10.59
C ALA A 167 29.78 -0.51 11.34
N LEU A 168 29.32 -1.76 11.33
CA LEU A 168 28.07 -2.30 11.90
C LEU A 168 27.98 -2.26 13.45
N SER A 169 28.93 -1.64 14.15
CA SER A 169 29.19 -1.91 15.58
C SER A 169 28.85 -0.78 16.56
N ARG A 170 28.12 0.26 16.14
CA ARG A 170 27.77 1.40 17.04
C ARG A 170 26.47 1.14 17.81
N ASP A 171 26.42 1.51 19.09
CA ASP A 171 25.21 1.34 19.91
C ASP A 171 23.99 2.09 19.37
N ALA A 172 24.21 3.29 18.80
CA ALA A 172 23.15 4.04 18.11
C ALA A 172 22.57 3.27 16.90
N TRP A 173 23.40 2.47 16.21
CA TRP A 173 22.94 1.60 15.12
C TRP A 173 21.98 0.54 15.64
N ARG A 174 22.33 -0.10 16.76
CA ARG A 174 21.55 -1.16 17.38
C ARG A 174 20.20 -0.64 17.86
N LEU A 175 20.16 0.50 18.54
CA LEU A 175 18.91 1.10 19.02
C LEU A 175 17.95 1.45 17.88
N GLU A 176 18.45 2.10 16.82
CA GLU A 176 17.63 2.45 15.66
C GLU A 176 17.11 1.22 14.92
N LEU A 177 17.98 0.26 14.63
CA LEU A 177 17.59 -0.98 13.95
C LEU A 177 16.60 -1.78 14.80
N ALA A 178 16.84 -1.92 16.10
CA ALA A 178 15.94 -2.60 17.02
C ALA A 178 14.57 -1.90 17.08
N GLY A 179 14.53 -0.57 17.12
CA GLY A 179 13.28 0.19 17.09
C GLY A 179 12.49 -0.02 15.80
N LEU A 180 13.16 0.02 14.64
CA LEU A 180 12.52 -0.23 13.34
C LEU A 180 12.02 -1.69 13.24
N VAL A 181 12.77 -2.67 13.70
CA VAL A 181 12.30 -4.07 13.73
C VAL A 181 11.14 -4.23 14.73
N ALA A 182 11.20 -3.56 15.88
CA ALA A 182 10.18 -3.67 16.93
C ALA A 182 8.80 -3.22 16.45
N ILE A 183 8.69 -2.18 15.62
CA ILE A 183 7.37 -1.78 15.09
C ILE A 183 6.74 -2.87 14.22
N ALA A 184 7.52 -3.58 13.40
CA ALA A 184 7.02 -4.69 12.60
C ALA A 184 6.58 -5.87 13.47
N VAL A 185 7.37 -6.20 14.51
CA VAL A 185 7.08 -7.26 15.47
C VAL A 185 5.81 -6.97 16.25
N VAL A 186 5.69 -5.77 16.82
CA VAL A 186 4.50 -5.35 17.57
C VAL A 186 3.28 -5.30 16.66
N ALA A 187 3.41 -4.73 15.45
CA ALA A 187 2.32 -4.68 14.49
C ALA A 187 1.84 -6.08 14.07
N TYR A 188 2.75 -7.06 13.91
CA TYR A 188 2.34 -8.45 13.65
C TYR A 188 1.44 -8.98 14.76
N PHE A 189 1.84 -8.87 16.03
CA PHE A 189 1.03 -9.42 17.12
C PHE A 189 -0.31 -8.68 17.25
N VAL A 190 -0.29 -7.35 17.15
CA VAL A 190 -1.48 -6.48 17.23
C VAL A 190 -2.40 -6.60 16.01
N LEU A 191 -1.94 -7.15 14.88
CA LEU A 191 -2.76 -7.32 13.68
C LEU A 191 -2.92 -8.79 13.26
N SER A 192 -2.40 -9.75 14.04
CA SER A 192 -2.29 -11.15 13.62
C SER A 192 -3.60 -11.80 13.16
N PRO A 193 -4.76 -11.63 13.84
CA PRO A 193 -6.02 -12.18 13.36
C PRO A 193 -6.49 -11.51 12.07
N LYS A 194 -6.19 -10.22 11.90
CA LYS A 194 -6.51 -9.48 10.68
C LYS A 194 -5.66 -9.96 9.50
N LEU A 195 -4.38 -10.21 9.74
CA LEU A 195 -3.47 -10.74 8.74
C LEU A 195 -3.86 -12.16 8.32
N LEU A 196 -4.26 -13.02 9.25
CA LEU A 196 -4.47 -14.45 9.02
C LEU A 196 -5.90 -14.85 8.68
N PHE A 197 -6.91 -14.25 9.32
CA PHE A 197 -8.25 -14.82 9.37
C PHE A 197 -9.33 -13.98 8.70
N GLU A 198 -9.13 -12.67 8.61
CA GLU A 198 -10.12 -11.76 8.01
C GLU A 198 -10.32 -12.08 6.53
N SER A 199 -11.58 -12.15 6.11
CA SER A 199 -11.91 -12.27 4.69
C SER A 199 -11.45 -11.03 3.95
N PHE A 200 -11.10 -11.18 2.67
CA PHE A 200 -10.89 -10.02 1.82
C PHE A 200 -12.15 -9.14 1.76
N ASN A 201 -11.96 -7.83 1.71
CA ASN A 201 -12.96 -6.92 1.13
C ASN A 201 -12.69 -6.75 -0.39
N GLY A 202 -13.46 -5.89 -1.07
CA GLY A 202 -13.29 -5.65 -2.51
C GLY A 202 -11.89 -5.21 -2.91
N ASP A 203 -11.32 -4.24 -2.19
CA ASP A 203 -9.97 -3.72 -2.42
C ASP A 203 -8.90 -4.80 -2.23
N GLY A 204 -9.00 -5.55 -1.13
CA GLY A 204 -8.08 -6.65 -0.81
C GLY A 204 -8.13 -7.78 -1.84
N ALA A 205 -9.32 -8.15 -2.30
CA ALA A 205 -9.50 -9.15 -3.35
C ALA A 205 -8.91 -8.66 -4.69
N HIS A 206 -9.16 -7.41 -5.08
CA HIS A 206 -8.55 -6.82 -6.27
C HIS A 206 -7.02 -6.87 -6.22
N ALA A 207 -6.43 -6.45 -5.11
CA ALA A 207 -4.98 -6.46 -4.94
C ALA A 207 -4.42 -7.88 -4.97
N PHE A 208 -5.09 -8.83 -4.34
CA PHE A 208 -4.71 -10.25 -4.36
C PHE A 208 -4.72 -10.81 -5.78
N GLU A 209 -5.82 -10.68 -6.51
CA GLU A 209 -5.97 -11.23 -7.86
C GLU A 209 -4.99 -10.61 -8.86
N SER A 210 -4.80 -9.28 -8.81
CA SER A 210 -3.82 -8.58 -9.65
C SER A 210 -2.39 -9.07 -9.40
N SER A 211 -2.07 -9.40 -8.14
CA SER A 211 -0.77 -9.93 -7.74
C SER A 211 -0.61 -11.41 -8.11
N ARG A 212 -1.70 -12.18 -8.03
CA ARG A 212 -1.75 -13.60 -8.40
C ARG A 212 -1.52 -13.78 -9.89
N LEU A 213 -1.97 -12.83 -10.71
CA LEU A 213 -1.72 -12.83 -12.15
C LEU A 213 -0.22 -12.88 -12.49
N LEU A 214 0.64 -12.27 -11.68
CA LEU A 214 2.10 -12.31 -11.85
C LEU A 214 2.70 -13.71 -11.67
N LEU A 215 1.97 -14.66 -11.08
CA LEU A 215 2.40 -16.06 -11.03
C LEU A 215 2.36 -16.73 -12.40
N ARG A 216 1.63 -16.14 -13.36
CA ARG A 216 1.40 -16.69 -14.71
C ARG A 216 1.88 -15.75 -15.81
N HIS A 217 1.80 -14.44 -15.58
CA HIS A 217 2.15 -13.40 -16.53
C HIS A 217 3.29 -12.52 -16.02
N ALA A 218 3.93 -11.77 -16.92
CA ALA A 218 5.02 -10.85 -16.56
C ALA A 218 4.52 -9.51 -15.99
N MET A 219 3.28 -9.13 -16.31
CA MET A 219 2.64 -7.89 -15.89
C MET A 219 1.30 -8.19 -15.21
N PRO A 220 0.86 -7.35 -14.25
CA PRO A 220 -0.37 -7.56 -13.51
C PRO A 220 -1.58 -6.96 -14.24
N PHE A 221 -1.68 -7.11 -15.56
CA PHE A 221 -2.76 -6.53 -16.37
C PHE A 221 -3.72 -7.60 -16.86
N TRP A 222 -5.00 -7.39 -16.60
CA TRP A 222 -6.07 -8.26 -17.05
C TRP A 222 -6.50 -7.90 -18.48
N PRO A 223 -6.85 -8.88 -19.32
CA PRO A 223 -7.49 -8.59 -20.60
C PRO A 223 -8.89 -7.99 -20.39
N ASP A 224 -9.38 -7.21 -21.35
CA ASP A 224 -10.71 -6.57 -21.28
C ASP A 224 -11.85 -7.58 -21.07
N SER A 225 -11.67 -8.82 -21.54
CA SER A 225 -12.60 -9.93 -21.36
C SER A 225 -12.71 -10.43 -19.90
N ALA A 226 -11.97 -9.86 -18.95
CA ALA A 226 -12.06 -10.21 -17.53
C ALA A 226 -13.16 -9.41 -16.80
N GLY A 227 -13.88 -8.54 -17.51
CA GLY A 227 -14.93 -7.70 -16.95
C GLY A 227 -14.36 -6.57 -16.09
N ALA A 228 -15.05 -6.23 -15.01
CA ALA A 228 -14.72 -5.06 -14.17
C ALA A 228 -13.28 -5.04 -13.63
N ILE A 229 -12.67 -6.22 -13.40
CA ILE A 229 -11.29 -6.30 -12.89
C ILE A 229 -10.25 -5.76 -13.89
N ALA A 230 -10.58 -5.69 -15.20
CA ALA A 230 -9.68 -5.15 -16.22
C ALA A 230 -9.35 -3.67 -16.05
N GLY A 231 -10.19 -2.91 -15.33
CA GLY A 231 -9.96 -1.49 -15.08
C GLY A 231 -8.72 -1.17 -14.23
N PHE A 232 -8.22 -2.13 -13.45
CA PHE A 232 -7.13 -1.94 -12.49
C PHE A 232 -6.27 -3.22 -12.33
N PRO A 233 -4.93 -3.12 -12.22
CA PRO A 233 -4.13 -1.89 -12.18
C PRO A 233 -3.79 -1.32 -13.55
N GLY A 234 -3.46 -0.02 -13.56
CA GLY A 234 -2.86 0.67 -14.69
C GLY A 234 -1.34 0.83 -14.55
N ILE A 235 -0.69 1.44 -15.55
CA ILE A 235 0.77 1.73 -15.50
C ILE A 235 1.15 2.52 -14.24
N THR A 236 0.31 3.46 -13.83
CA THR A 236 0.54 4.32 -12.67
C THR A 236 0.15 3.68 -11.34
N SER A 237 -0.34 2.44 -11.32
CA SER A 237 -0.81 1.78 -10.09
C SER A 237 -0.35 0.32 -9.93
N MET A 238 0.55 -0.19 -10.77
CA MET A 238 0.92 -1.61 -10.78
C MET A 238 1.97 -2.03 -9.74
N LEU A 239 2.73 -1.10 -9.14
CA LEU A 239 3.93 -1.44 -8.37
C LEU A 239 3.66 -2.34 -7.15
N PHE A 240 2.51 -2.17 -6.48
CA PHE A 240 2.16 -2.95 -5.29
C PHE A 240 2.02 -4.45 -5.58
N ALA A 241 1.67 -4.82 -6.83
CA ALA A 241 1.42 -6.20 -7.19
C ALA A 241 2.69 -7.06 -7.09
N PHE A 242 3.87 -6.48 -7.33
CA PHE A 242 5.12 -7.22 -7.32
C PHE A 242 5.51 -7.71 -5.92
N PRO A 243 5.58 -6.85 -4.88
CA PRO A 243 5.85 -7.34 -3.52
C PRO A 243 4.80 -8.33 -3.01
N ASN A 244 3.51 -8.10 -3.28
CA ASN A 244 2.46 -9.06 -2.97
C ASN A 244 2.74 -10.42 -3.63
N ALA A 245 3.12 -10.43 -4.90
CA ALA A 245 3.49 -11.64 -5.63
C ALA A 245 4.70 -12.36 -5.03
N TRP A 246 5.70 -11.66 -4.46
CA TRP A 246 6.81 -12.32 -3.78
C TRP A 246 6.32 -13.23 -2.64
N PHE A 247 5.38 -12.76 -1.84
CA PHE A 247 4.86 -13.53 -0.72
C PHE A 247 3.83 -14.56 -1.16
N LEU A 248 3.06 -14.33 -2.22
CA LEU A 248 2.21 -15.37 -2.82
C LEU A 248 3.04 -16.56 -3.31
N ARG A 249 4.22 -16.28 -3.90
CA ARG A 249 5.16 -17.32 -4.29
C ARG A 249 5.73 -18.08 -3.09
N LEU A 250 6.05 -17.41 -1.99
CA LEU A 250 6.65 -18.05 -0.82
C LEU A 250 5.63 -18.85 0.01
N PHE A 251 4.44 -18.28 0.24
CA PHE A 251 3.47 -18.80 1.21
C PHE A 251 2.28 -19.51 0.58
N GLY A 252 2.09 -19.35 -0.73
CA GLY A 252 0.90 -19.76 -1.44
C GLY A 252 -0.15 -18.66 -1.53
N GLU A 253 -1.26 -18.99 -2.20
CA GLU A 253 -2.34 -18.09 -2.56
C GLU A 253 -3.30 -17.83 -1.37
N VAL A 254 -2.76 -17.35 -0.24
CA VAL A 254 -3.51 -17.08 1.01
C VAL A 254 -3.61 -15.58 1.31
N GLU A 255 -4.62 -15.17 2.09
CA GLU A 255 -4.86 -13.76 2.43
C GLU A 255 -3.66 -13.08 3.08
N PHE A 256 -2.98 -13.82 3.98
CA PHE A 256 -1.79 -13.37 4.67
C PHE A 256 -0.69 -12.89 3.71
N ALA A 257 -0.54 -13.55 2.55
CA ALA A 257 0.50 -13.22 1.58
C ALA A 257 0.28 -11.85 0.91
N ALA A 258 -0.97 -11.41 0.73
CA ALA A 258 -1.26 -10.08 0.20
C ALA A 258 -1.16 -8.97 1.27
N ARG A 259 -1.26 -9.33 2.56
CA ARG A 259 -1.24 -8.37 3.68
C ARG A 259 0.14 -8.19 4.32
N ILE A 260 1.00 -9.21 4.26
CA ILE A 260 2.34 -9.17 4.87
C ILE A 260 3.26 -8.06 4.35
N PRO A 261 3.18 -7.57 3.08
CA PRO A 261 4.01 -6.45 2.63
C PRO A 261 3.84 -5.20 3.49
N PHE A 262 2.65 -4.98 4.06
CA PHE A 262 2.45 -3.87 4.99
C PHE A 262 3.39 -3.94 6.21
N LEU A 263 3.60 -5.12 6.80
CA LEU A 263 4.53 -5.30 7.91
C LEU A 263 5.99 -5.11 7.49
N LEU A 264 6.34 -5.50 6.25
CA LEU A 264 7.64 -5.19 5.65
C LEU A 264 7.81 -3.66 5.49
N TYR A 265 6.75 -2.94 5.14
CA TYR A 265 6.80 -1.52 4.82
C TYR A 265 6.91 -0.61 6.05
N LEU A 266 6.32 -0.96 7.19
CA LEU A 266 6.42 -0.14 8.41
C LEU A 266 7.87 0.23 8.82
N PRO A 267 8.82 -0.72 8.95
CA PRO A 267 10.22 -0.39 9.24
C PRO A 267 10.87 0.43 8.13
N LEU A 268 10.52 0.17 6.87
CA LEU A 268 11.08 0.87 5.70
C LEU A 268 10.58 2.31 5.58
N LEU A 269 9.32 2.56 5.95
CA LEU A 269 8.75 3.89 6.06
C LEU A 269 9.43 4.67 7.19
N GLY A 270 9.59 4.05 8.36
CA GLY A 270 10.38 4.64 9.45
C GLY A 270 11.81 4.96 9.02
N ALA A 271 12.46 4.05 8.30
CA ALA A 271 13.78 4.25 7.73
C ALA A 271 13.84 5.42 6.71
N GLY A 272 12.85 5.53 5.82
CA GLY A 272 12.74 6.65 4.89
C GLY A 272 12.57 7.99 5.59
N LEU A 273 11.67 8.07 6.59
CA LEU A 273 11.44 9.28 7.39
C LEU A 273 12.70 9.71 8.15
N LEU A 274 13.42 8.77 8.77
CA LEU A 274 14.68 9.03 9.45
C LEU A 274 15.79 9.47 8.50
N THR A 275 15.90 8.84 7.32
CA THR A 275 16.88 9.20 6.30
C THR A 275 16.62 10.61 5.77
N LEU A 276 15.36 10.97 5.55
CA LEU A 276 14.96 12.32 5.14
C LEU A 276 15.18 13.36 6.25
N ALA A 277 14.92 13.02 7.51
CA ALA A 277 15.21 13.91 8.63
C ALA A 277 16.71 14.24 8.76
N ARG A 278 17.58 13.29 8.38
CA ARG A 278 19.04 13.46 8.30
C ARG A 278 19.52 14.22 7.07
N ALA A 279 18.76 14.18 5.97
CA ALA A 279 19.18 14.76 4.71
C ALA A 279 19.45 16.28 4.86
N GLY A 280 20.62 16.71 4.39
CA GLY A 280 21.05 18.11 4.47
C GLY A 280 21.49 18.61 5.85
N ARG A 281 21.67 17.72 6.85
CA ARG A 281 22.21 18.08 8.18
C ARG A 281 23.60 17.48 8.37
N VAL A 282 24.48 18.24 9.03
CA VAL A 282 25.83 17.79 9.41
C VAL A 282 25.78 16.88 10.63
N GLU A 283 24.96 17.25 11.63
CA GLU A 283 24.76 16.48 12.85
C GLU A 283 23.29 16.12 13.02
N PHE A 284 23.02 14.83 13.23
CA PHE A 284 21.71 14.31 13.56
C PHE A 284 21.85 13.21 14.61
N VAL A 285 21.43 13.50 15.82
CA VAL A 285 21.42 12.54 16.93
C VAL A 285 19.98 12.13 17.20
N MET A 286 19.70 10.84 17.09
CA MET A 286 18.40 10.28 17.43
C MET A 286 18.34 10.02 18.93
N GLU A 287 17.48 10.76 19.63
CA GLU A 287 17.19 10.47 21.03
C GLU A 287 16.19 9.32 21.14
N GLY A 288 16.37 8.44 22.14
CA GLY A 288 15.49 7.29 22.34
C GLY A 288 14.02 7.66 22.53
N VAL A 289 13.73 8.81 23.17
CA VAL A 289 12.35 9.31 23.34
C VAL A 289 11.72 9.73 22.00
N THR A 290 12.49 10.36 21.12
CA THR A 290 12.03 10.78 19.79
C THR A 290 11.83 9.57 18.89
N LEU A 291 12.70 8.56 19.00
CA LEU A 291 12.50 7.28 18.33
C LEU A 291 11.21 6.61 18.81
N ALA A 292 10.97 6.53 20.13
CA ALA A 292 9.73 5.98 20.66
C ALA A 292 8.49 6.75 20.17
N ALA A 293 8.53 8.08 20.14
CA ALA A 293 7.44 8.91 19.63
C ALA A 293 7.17 8.66 18.12
N LEU A 294 8.22 8.50 17.31
CA LEU A 294 8.11 8.07 15.91
C LEU A 294 7.42 6.71 15.80
N LEU A 295 7.86 5.71 16.57
CA LEU A 295 7.31 4.35 16.51
C LEU A 295 5.82 4.32 16.91
N ILE A 296 5.42 5.07 17.94
CA ILE A 296 4.00 5.18 18.33
C ILE A 296 3.19 5.92 17.27
N SER A 297 3.76 6.95 16.62
CA SER A 297 3.09 7.64 15.51
C SER A 297 2.86 6.69 14.31
N LEU A 298 3.87 5.88 13.96
CA LEU A 298 3.73 4.85 12.93
C LEU A 298 2.72 3.76 13.33
N ALA A 299 2.60 3.42 14.62
CA ALA A 299 1.57 2.52 15.10
C ALA A 299 0.17 3.11 14.96
N SER A 300 0.00 4.42 15.25
CA SER A 300 -1.27 5.14 15.04
C SER A 300 -1.66 5.15 13.56
N TYR A 301 -0.72 5.46 12.67
CA TYR A 301 -0.88 5.31 11.23
C TYR A 301 -1.28 3.87 10.85
N ALA A 302 -0.59 2.87 11.38
CA ALA A 302 -0.85 1.48 11.04
C ALA A 302 -2.27 1.04 11.45
N LEU A 303 -2.75 1.45 12.62
CA LEU A 303 -4.13 1.16 13.06
C LEU A 303 -5.18 1.91 12.22
N ALA A 304 -4.92 3.17 11.89
CA ALA A 304 -5.82 3.94 11.02
C ALA A 304 -5.99 3.25 9.66
N MET A 305 -4.88 2.83 9.05
CA MET A 305 -4.90 2.13 7.76
C MET A 305 -5.49 0.73 7.86
N ALA A 306 -5.17 -0.03 8.91
CA ALA A 306 -5.67 -1.39 9.08
C ALA A 306 -7.17 -1.42 9.40
N PHE A 307 -7.75 -0.42 10.06
CA PHE A 307 -9.13 -0.52 10.53
C PHE A 307 -10.10 0.51 9.94
N SER A 308 -9.61 1.64 9.43
CA SER A 308 -10.48 2.76 9.03
C SER A 308 -10.37 3.15 7.54
N ALA A 309 -9.32 2.73 6.85
CA ALA A 309 -9.10 3.08 5.44
C ALA A 309 -9.80 2.10 4.49
N THR A 310 -11.06 2.35 4.15
CA THR A 310 -11.87 1.43 3.33
C THR A 310 -13.05 2.08 2.65
N TYR A 311 -13.48 1.50 1.52
CA TYR A 311 -14.79 1.74 0.91
C TYR A 311 -15.85 0.77 1.45
N ASN A 312 -15.44 -0.40 1.94
CA ASN A 312 -16.33 -1.42 2.44
C ASN A 312 -16.84 -1.06 3.85
N PRO A 313 -18.17 -1.13 4.10
CA PRO A 313 -18.73 -0.70 5.39
C PRO A 313 -18.39 -1.63 6.56
N TYR A 314 -17.98 -2.88 6.27
CA TYR A 314 -17.78 -3.94 7.26
C TYR A 314 -16.34 -4.07 7.73
N SER A 315 -15.35 -3.86 6.85
CA SER A 315 -13.93 -3.94 7.23
C SER A 315 -13.04 -3.14 6.27
N ALA A 316 -11.92 -2.65 6.81
CA ALA A 316 -10.77 -2.24 6.01
C ALA A 316 -9.85 -3.42 5.76
N ASP A 317 -9.17 -3.46 4.62
CA ASP A 317 -8.20 -4.52 4.33
C ASP A 317 -6.78 -3.94 4.29
N ILE A 318 -5.83 -4.68 4.85
CA ILE A 318 -4.42 -4.31 4.84
C ILE A 318 -3.82 -4.47 3.44
N ALA A 319 -4.32 -5.44 2.66
CA ALA A 319 -3.80 -5.72 1.31
C ALA A 319 -3.97 -4.51 0.39
N LEU A 320 -5.06 -3.76 0.54
CA LEU A 320 -5.32 -2.50 -0.14
C LEU A 320 -6.39 -1.71 0.64
N PRO A 321 -6.22 -0.40 0.87
CA PRO A 321 -5.21 0.51 0.31
C PRO A 321 -3.87 0.56 1.08
N ALA A 322 -3.83 0.04 2.32
CA ALA A 322 -2.72 0.25 3.25
C ALA A 322 -1.34 -0.10 2.68
N THR A 323 -1.23 -1.26 2.02
CA THR A 323 0.01 -1.71 1.40
C THR A 323 0.45 -0.77 0.26
N GLN A 324 -0.45 -0.41 -0.65
CA GLN A 324 -0.13 0.40 -1.83
C GLN A 324 0.27 1.83 -1.46
N ASP A 325 -0.49 2.51 -0.59
CA ASP A 325 -0.20 3.89 -0.20
C ASP A 325 1.09 4.01 0.63
N THR A 326 1.36 3.01 1.48
CA THR A 326 2.61 2.97 2.23
C THR A 326 3.80 2.77 1.29
N LEU A 327 3.65 1.92 0.26
CA LEU A 327 4.67 1.75 -0.76
C LEU A 327 4.95 3.05 -1.52
N LEU A 328 3.89 3.74 -1.95
CA LEU A 328 3.99 5.07 -2.59
C LEU A 328 4.83 6.00 -1.72
N MET A 329 4.55 6.08 -0.43
CA MET A 329 5.27 6.98 0.45
C MET A 329 6.73 6.59 0.64
N ILE A 330 7.05 5.29 0.74
CA ILE A 330 8.44 4.83 0.80
C ILE A 330 9.19 5.27 -0.48
N VAL A 331 8.65 4.98 -1.66
CA VAL A 331 9.34 5.33 -2.91
C VAL A 331 9.41 6.84 -3.12
N TRP A 332 8.34 7.58 -2.77
CA TRP A 332 8.32 9.03 -2.90
C TRP A 332 9.32 9.69 -1.96
N LEU A 333 9.50 9.23 -0.72
CA LEU A 333 10.51 9.78 0.21
C LEU A 333 11.93 9.73 -0.37
N GLY A 334 12.19 8.83 -1.31
CA GLY A 334 13.46 8.74 -2.02
C GLY A 334 13.71 9.92 -2.96
N VAL A 335 12.67 10.55 -3.50
CA VAL A 335 12.75 11.74 -4.36
C VAL A 335 13.37 12.94 -3.62
N PRO A 336 12.83 13.44 -2.50
CA PRO A 336 13.44 14.55 -1.77
C PRO A 336 14.80 14.16 -1.21
N ILE A 337 15.00 12.91 -0.73
CA ILE A 337 16.32 12.45 -0.24
C ILE A 337 17.38 12.57 -1.36
N ALA A 338 17.11 12.01 -2.54
CA ALA A 338 18.03 12.02 -3.66
C ALA A 338 18.25 13.44 -4.21
N ALA A 339 17.20 14.27 -4.26
CA ALA A 339 17.29 15.67 -4.69
C ALA A 339 18.18 16.49 -3.74
N ILE A 340 17.94 16.40 -2.42
CA ILE A 340 18.75 17.09 -1.39
C ILE A 340 20.22 16.65 -1.46
N ARG A 341 20.47 15.36 -1.70
CA ARG A 341 21.82 14.78 -1.79
C ARG A 341 22.46 14.93 -3.18
N LYS A 342 21.74 15.48 -4.17
CA LYS A 342 22.17 15.66 -5.57
C LYS A 342 22.53 14.34 -6.27
N GLU A 343 21.77 13.28 -6.00
CA GLU A 343 22.01 11.93 -6.50
C GLU A 343 21.10 11.64 -7.70
N THR A 344 21.53 12.06 -8.90
CA THR A 344 20.69 12.05 -10.11
C THR A 344 20.14 10.67 -10.49
N GLY A 345 20.96 9.62 -10.38
CA GLY A 345 20.51 8.24 -10.66
C GLY A 345 19.43 7.76 -9.70
N TRP A 346 19.58 8.05 -8.40
CA TRP A 346 18.58 7.73 -7.39
C TRP A 346 17.32 8.58 -7.53
N LEU A 347 17.47 9.84 -7.94
CA LEU A 347 16.35 10.71 -8.23
C LEU A 347 15.50 10.16 -9.38
N ALA A 348 16.13 9.77 -10.49
CA ALA A 348 15.43 9.15 -11.62
C ALA A 348 14.75 7.84 -11.21
N TRP A 349 15.46 7.01 -10.43
CA TRP A 349 14.93 5.75 -9.90
C TRP A 349 13.66 5.92 -9.08
N PHE A 350 13.70 6.81 -8.07
CA PHE A 350 12.56 7.02 -7.18
C PHE A 350 11.41 7.79 -7.85
N ILE A 351 11.68 8.65 -8.83
CA ILE A 351 10.63 9.26 -9.67
C ILE A 351 9.90 8.18 -10.48
N ALA A 352 10.65 7.28 -11.14
CA ALA A 352 10.05 6.19 -11.91
C ALA A 352 9.20 5.27 -11.03
N LEU A 353 9.71 4.88 -9.87
CA LEU A 353 8.98 4.05 -8.90
C LEU A 353 7.73 4.75 -8.36
N ALA A 354 7.83 6.03 -7.96
CA ALA A 354 6.68 6.79 -7.49
C ALA A 354 5.60 6.92 -8.57
N TYR A 355 6.00 7.12 -9.82
CA TYR A 355 5.09 7.22 -10.96
C TYR A 355 4.28 5.94 -11.20
N ILE A 356 4.92 4.76 -11.12
CA ILE A 356 4.22 3.47 -11.33
C ILE A 356 3.52 2.94 -10.07
N SER A 357 3.67 3.63 -8.94
CA SER A 357 3.08 3.21 -7.66
C SER A 357 1.62 3.64 -7.55
N LEU A 358 1.37 4.93 -7.71
CA LEU A 358 0.04 5.56 -7.68
C LEU A 358 0.08 6.90 -8.45
N PRO A 359 -1.06 7.38 -8.99
CA PRO A 359 -1.16 8.71 -9.63
C PRO A 359 -0.72 9.85 -8.70
N SER A 360 -0.97 9.71 -7.40
CA SER A 360 -0.53 10.66 -6.37
C SER A 360 0.99 10.86 -6.34
N GLY A 361 1.80 9.90 -6.83
CA GLY A 361 3.24 10.06 -6.98
C GLY A 361 3.62 11.24 -7.87
N LEU A 362 2.93 11.42 -9.01
CA LEU A 362 3.12 12.55 -9.91
C LEU A 362 2.79 13.87 -9.20
N ILE A 363 1.65 13.92 -8.51
CA ILE A 363 1.17 15.09 -7.77
C ILE A 363 2.19 15.50 -6.70
N LEU A 364 2.67 14.53 -5.92
CA LEU A 364 3.64 14.79 -4.85
C LEU A 364 4.99 15.28 -5.37
N VAL A 365 5.49 14.73 -6.49
CA VAL A 365 6.73 15.24 -7.13
C VAL A 365 6.52 16.67 -7.63
N GLY A 366 5.37 16.97 -8.25
CA GLY A 366 5.01 18.33 -8.66
C GLY A 366 4.99 19.32 -7.49
N PHE A 367 4.31 18.98 -6.39
CA PHE A 367 4.30 19.81 -5.19
C PHE A 367 5.69 19.98 -4.58
N TRP A 368 6.54 18.95 -4.59
CA TRP A 368 7.92 19.06 -4.11
C TRP A 368 8.73 20.09 -4.92
N ILE A 369 8.63 20.05 -6.26
CA ILE A 369 9.31 21.01 -7.14
C ILE A 369 8.88 22.44 -6.79
N VAL A 370 7.57 22.69 -6.70
CA VAL A 370 7.02 24.02 -6.40
C VAL A 370 7.44 24.49 -5.00
N ALA A 371 7.31 23.63 -3.99
CA ALA A 371 7.68 23.95 -2.62
C ALA A 371 9.17 24.29 -2.48
N ARG A 372 10.05 23.52 -3.12
CA ARG A 372 11.50 23.78 -3.15
C ARG A 372 11.81 25.11 -3.82
N TRP A 373 11.17 25.41 -4.95
CA TRP A 373 11.34 26.68 -5.66
C TRP A 373 10.94 27.90 -4.83
N LEU A 374 9.86 27.80 -4.06
CA LEU A 374 9.36 28.89 -3.20
C LEU A 374 10.29 29.16 -2.02
N ILE A 375 10.74 28.10 -1.34
CA ILE A 375 11.41 28.18 -0.04
C ILE A 375 12.93 28.36 -0.12
N VAL A 376 13.59 27.69 -1.07
CA VAL A 376 15.05 27.60 -1.07
C VAL A 376 15.66 28.79 -1.78
N ARG A 377 16.63 29.45 -1.14
CA ARG A 377 17.37 30.60 -1.67
C ARG A 377 18.89 30.38 -1.55
N PRO A 378 19.70 30.68 -2.59
CA PRO A 378 19.29 31.05 -3.96
C PRO A 378 18.49 29.92 -4.64
N ARG A 379 17.67 30.27 -5.65
CA ARG A 379 16.73 29.33 -6.28
C ARG A 379 17.48 28.12 -6.87
N PRO A 380 17.10 26.87 -6.56
CA PRO A 380 17.80 25.68 -7.01
C PRO A 380 17.38 25.26 -8.42
N TRP A 381 17.56 26.14 -9.43
CA TRP A 381 17.05 25.93 -10.80
C TRP A 381 17.50 24.61 -11.42
N ARG A 382 18.78 24.22 -11.24
CA ARG A 382 19.30 22.97 -11.79
C ARG A 382 18.58 21.74 -11.25
N GLU A 383 18.29 21.72 -9.94
CA GLU A 383 17.55 20.62 -9.29
C GLU A 383 16.11 20.59 -9.81
N ILE A 384 15.44 21.74 -9.84
CA ILE A 384 14.05 21.87 -10.32
C ILE A 384 13.92 21.40 -11.77
N LEU A 385 14.79 21.88 -12.66
CA LEU A 385 14.76 21.50 -14.08
C LEU A 385 15.10 20.02 -14.27
N LEU A 386 16.04 19.48 -13.50
CA LEU A 386 16.36 18.05 -13.55
C LEU A 386 15.20 17.19 -13.06
N THR A 387 14.61 17.49 -11.91
CA THR A 387 13.46 16.74 -11.37
C THR A 387 12.28 16.82 -12.33
N GLY A 388 11.96 18.02 -12.85
CA GLY A 388 10.89 18.21 -13.83
C GLY A 388 11.17 17.48 -15.14
N GLY A 389 12.39 17.55 -15.67
CA GLY A 389 12.78 16.85 -16.89
C GLY A 389 12.74 15.33 -16.75
N LEU A 390 13.18 14.78 -15.61
CA LEU A 390 13.08 13.34 -15.32
C LEU A 390 11.62 12.90 -15.22
N LEU A 391 10.78 13.67 -14.53
CA LEU A 391 9.34 13.39 -14.42
C LEU A 391 8.65 13.37 -15.79
N LEU A 392 8.89 14.40 -16.61
CA LEU A 392 8.37 14.46 -17.98
C LEU A 392 8.87 13.29 -18.82
N GLY A 393 10.17 12.95 -18.72
CA GLY A 393 10.73 11.78 -19.38
C GLY A 393 10.04 10.48 -18.98
N THR A 394 9.76 10.29 -17.68
CA THR A 394 8.99 9.13 -17.19
C THR A 394 7.57 9.10 -17.76
N MET A 395 6.87 10.23 -17.80
CA MET A 395 5.53 10.32 -18.40
C MET A 395 5.53 9.98 -19.88
N VAL A 396 6.52 10.48 -20.63
CA VAL A 396 6.67 10.18 -22.06
C VAL A 396 6.90 8.68 -22.27
N ILE A 397 7.85 8.08 -21.53
CA ILE A 397 8.11 6.63 -21.61
C ILE A 397 6.85 5.83 -21.27
N ALA A 398 6.14 6.22 -20.22
CA ALA A 398 4.92 5.55 -19.79
C ALA A 398 3.77 5.64 -20.82
N ALA A 399 3.72 6.69 -21.63
CA ALA A 399 2.73 6.80 -22.71
C ALA A 399 2.98 5.80 -23.85
N PHE A 400 4.24 5.41 -24.09
CA PHE A 400 4.59 4.40 -25.09
C PHE A 400 4.56 2.96 -24.57
N LEU A 401 4.74 2.78 -23.25
CA LEU A 401 4.83 1.47 -22.62
C LEU A 401 3.61 0.56 -22.90
N PRO A 402 2.34 1.02 -22.84
CA PRO A 402 1.18 0.18 -23.19
C PRO A 402 1.27 -0.43 -24.59
N LYS A 403 1.70 0.36 -25.59
CA LYS A 403 1.85 -0.12 -26.97
C LYS A 403 2.95 -1.17 -27.09
N LEU A 404 4.06 -0.95 -26.38
CA LEU A 404 5.15 -1.93 -26.33
C LEU A 404 4.71 -3.22 -25.66
N LEU A 405 3.98 -3.14 -24.54
CA LEU A 405 3.48 -4.31 -23.82
C LEU A 405 2.49 -5.12 -24.68
N LEU A 406 1.56 -4.44 -25.37
CA LEU A 406 0.66 -5.08 -26.32
C LEU A 406 1.43 -5.78 -27.46
N ALA A 407 2.45 -5.13 -28.03
CA ALA A 407 3.29 -5.72 -29.05
C ALA A 407 4.08 -6.96 -28.55
N LEU A 408 4.33 -7.03 -27.24
CA LEU A 408 4.95 -8.19 -26.58
C LEU A 408 3.92 -9.24 -26.11
N GLY A 409 2.63 -9.09 -26.46
CA GLY A 409 1.56 -10.04 -26.13
C GLY A 409 0.99 -9.90 -24.71
N SER A 410 1.31 -8.81 -23.99
CA SER A 410 0.67 -8.50 -22.70
C SER A 410 -0.71 -7.87 -22.91
N ALA A 411 -1.62 -8.10 -21.96
CA ALA A 411 -2.87 -7.34 -21.88
C ALA A 411 -2.60 -5.83 -21.71
N PRO A 412 -3.52 -4.96 -22.17
CA PRO A 412 -3.42 -3.53 -21.96
C PRO A 412 -3.52 -3.18 -20.46
N PRO A 413 -2.85 -2.13 -20.00
CA PRO A 413 -3.00 -1.65 -18.63
C PRO A 413 -4.39 -1.02 -18.40
N GLY A 414 -4.92 -1.18 -17.20
CA GLY A 414 -6.20 -0.59 -16.79
C GLY A 414 -6.23 0.94 -16.81
N GLY A 415 -7.43 1.50 -16.97
CA GLY A 415 -7.68 2.93 -17.20
C GLY A 415 -8.28 3.72 -16.03
N GLU A 416 -8.45 3.11 -14.84
CA GLU A 416 -9.21 3.69 -13.71
C GLU A 416 -8.80 5.14 -13.36
N TYR A 417 -7.50 5.45 -13.43
CA TYR A 417 -6.95 6.77 -13.07
C TYR A 417 -6.70 7.70 -14.27
N GLY A 418 -7.44 7.53 -15.37
CA GLY A 418 -7.38 8.44 -16.51
C GLY A 418 -7.78 9.89 -16.15
N LEU A 419 -7.42 10.85 -17.01
CA LEU A 419 -7.71 12.28 -16.82
C LEU A 419 -9.20 12.55 -16.56
N ALA A 420 -10.09 11.83 -17.24
CA ALA A 420 -11.53 11.93 -17.03
C ALA A 420 -11.95 11.55 -15.60
N GLY A 421 -11.32 10.54 -15.01
CA GLY A 421 -11.55 10.14 -13.61
C GLY A 421 -11.14 11.24 -12.64
N ILE A 422 -9.96 11.85 -12.83
CA ILE A 422 -9.48 12.96 -11.99
C ILE A 422 -10.45 14.16 -12.07
N LEU A 423 -10.88 14.53 -13.27
CA LEU A 423 -11.78 15.67 -13.46
C LEU A 423 -13.17 15.44 -12.84
N ARG A 424 -13.66 14.19 -12.82
CA ARG A 424 -14.90 13.84 -12.12
C ARG A 424 -14.84 14.12 -10.61
N TYR A 425 -13.68 13.97 -9.96
CA TYR A 425 -13.53 14.32 -8.54
C TYR A 425 -13.63 15.82 -8.27
N PHE A 426 -13.30 16.67 -9.25
CA PHE A 426 -13.44 18.13 -9.14
C PHE A 426 -14.79 18.66 -9.62
N ALA A 427 -15.65 17.81 -10.18
CA ALA A 427 -17.03 18.17 -10.47
C ALA A 427 -17.85 18.41 -9.18
N PHE A 428 -17.42 17.82 -8.06
CA PHE A 428 -18.08 17.97 -6.76
C PHE A 428 -17.10 18.51 -5.73
N LEU A 429 -17.40 19.69 -5.19
CA LEU A 429 -16.53 20.39 -4.25
C LEU A 429 -17.14 20.50 -2.86
N GLN A 430 -16.27 20.55 -1.86
CA GLN A 430 -16.62 20.54 -0.44
C GLN A 430 -15.57 21.35 0.32
N PHE A 431 -15.97 22.29 1.19
CA PHE A 431 -15.02 23.19 1.89
C PHE A 431 -15.21 23.26 3.41
N THR A 432 -16.31 22.73 3.94
CA THR A 432 -16.78 22.86 5.33
C THR A 432 -16.55 21.63 6.21
N ASP A 433 -15.88 20.58 5.72
CA ASP A 433 -15.74 19.31 6.46
C ASP A 433 -14.47 19.36 7.31
N LEU A 434 -14.59 20.02 8.45
CA LEU A 434 -13.49 20.18 9.38
C LEU A 434 -13.07 18.85 10.02
N THR A 435 -13.85 17.78 9.89
CA THR A 435 -13.45 16.46 10.41
C THR A 435 -12.24 15.90 9.67
N ARG A 436 -11.99 16.34 8.43
CA ARG A 436 -10.82 15.97 7.61
C ARG A 436 -9.48 16.34 8.25
N PHE A 437 -9.45 17.33 9.14
CA PHE A 437 -8.24 17.62 9.92
C PHE A 437 -7.86 16.45 10.85
N LEU A 438 -8.85 15.74 11.40
CA LEU A 438 -8.62 14.56 12.24
C LEU A 438 -8.07 13.39 11.44
N TYR A 439 -8.46 13.27 10.16
CA TYR A 439 -7.95 12.25 9.23
C TYR A 439 -6.44 12.34 9.03
N VAL A 440 -5.85 13.52 9.27
CA VAL A 440 -4.41 13.72 9.21
C VAL A 440 -3.79 13.74 10.61
N ALA A 441 -4.37 14.51 11.53
CA ALA A 441 -3.79 14.76 12.83
C ALA A 441 -3.69 13.50 13.69
N ILE A 442 -4.69 12.61 13.64
CA ILE A 442 -4.67 11.38 14.43
C ILE A 442 -3.61 10.41 13.87
N PRO A 443 -3.65 9.99 12.59
CA PRO A 443 -2.69 9.00 12.10
C PRO A 443 -1.22 9.46 12.16
N CYS A 444 -0.96 10.77 12.12
CA CYS A 444 0.40 11.28 12.24
C CYS A 444 0.92 11.37 13.69
N GLY A 445 0.09 11.18 14.72
CA GLY A 445 0.52 11.26 16.13
C GLY A 445 0.26 12.61 16.85
N LEU A 446 -0.66 13.45 16.35
CA LEU A 446 -1.05 14.79 16.83
C LEU A 446 0.07 15.85 16.87
N PHE A 447 1.18 15.59 17.55
CA PHE A 447 2.30 16.53 17.60
C PHE A 447 2.90 16.82 16.22
N PRO A 448 3.06 15.83 15.30
CA PRO A 448 3.56 16.15 13.97
C PRO A 448 2.66 17.11 13.18
N TRP A 449 1.34 17.01 13.37
CA TRP A 449 0.39 17.98 12.84
C TRP A 449 0.55 19.38 13.45
N ILE A 450 0.95 19.49 14.71
CA ILE A 450 1.26 20.80 15.32
C ILE A 450 2.61 21.33 14.78
N ALA A 451 3.57 20.44 14.53
CA ALA A 451 4.91 20.80 14.07
C ALA A 451 4.93 21.51 12.71
N ILE A 452 3.93 21.30 11.85
CA ILE A 452 3.81 22.05 10.57
C ILE A 452 3.55 23.55 10.79
N PHE A 453 2.98 23.95 11.92
CA PHE A 453 2.76 25.37 12.27
C PHE A 453 3.98 26.02 12.95
N ALA A 454 5.00 25.24 13.34
CA ALA A 454 6.22 25.74 13.95
C ALA A 454 7.19 26.38 12.93
N TRP A 455 6.67 27.18 11.98
CA TRP A 455 7.38 27.68 10.79
C TRP A 455 8.74 28.34 11.08
N ARG A 456 8.82 29.10 12.17
CA ARG A 456 10.06 29.78 12.60
C ARG A 456 11.15 28.80 13.03
N SER A 457 10.77 27.67 13.60
CA SER A 457 11.67 26.60 14.04
C SER A 457 12.02 25.61 12.92
N GLN A 458 11.34 25.68 11.78
CA GLN A 458 11.58 24.81 10.64
C GLN A 458 12.76 25.31 9.79
N ASP A 459 13.62 24.38 9.38
CA ASP A 459 14.62 24.62 8.35
C ASP A 459 14.01 24.62 6.94
N PRO A 460 14.75 25.02 5.88
CA PRO A 460 14.20 25.10 4.53
C PRO A 460 13.63 23.79 3.99
N ILE A 461 14.15 22.63 4.41
CA ILE A 461 13.62 21.33 3.99
C ILE A 461 12.29 21.05 4.70
N ALA A 462 12.22 21.28 6.01
CA ALA A 462 10.99 21.13 6.79
C ALA A 462 9.87 22.09 6.33
N ARG A 463 10.22 23.31 5.92
CA ARG A 463 9.27 24.26 5.31
C ARG A 463 8.76 23.78 3.95
N ALA A 464 9.65 23.26 3.09
CA ALA A 464 9.24 22.69 1.81
C ALA A 464 8.30 21.49 2.01
N LEU A 465 8.64 20.58 2.94
CA LEU A 465 7.76 19.47 3.32
C LEU A 465 6.42 19.94 3.86
N THR A 466 6.40 20.97 4.70
CA THR A 466 5.16 21.60 5.19
C THR A 466 4.29 22.10 4.04
N LEU A 467 4.88 22.77 3.03
CA LEU A 467 4.13 23.21 1.85
C LEU A 467 3.59 22.03 1.03
N VAL A 468 4.36 20.95 0.87
CA VAL A 468 3.86 19.73 0.19
C VAL A 468 2.69 19.12 0.96
N THR A 469 2.81 18.97 2.29
CA THR A 469 1.73 18.49 3.16
C THR A 469 0.48 19.33 2.99
N LEU A 470 0.60 20.66 3.07
CA LEU A 470 -0.54 21.57 2.99
C LEU A 470 -1.18 21.54 1.59
N ALA A 471 -0.38 21.60 0.53
CA ALA A 471 -0.87 21.54 -0.85
C ALA A 471 -1.60 20.22 -1.13
N TYR A 472 -1.03 19.10 -0.69
CA TYR A 472 -1.62 17.78 -0.88
C TYR A 472 -2.88 17.58 -0.02
N PHE A 473 -2.86 18.03 1.23
CA PHE A 473 -4.06 18.04 2.07
C PHE A 473 -5.17 18.86 1.41
N LEU A 474 -4.88 20.09 0.97
CA LEU A 474 -5.86 20.96 0.33
C LEU A 474 -6.41 20.37 -0.98
N PHE A 475 -5.57 19.69 -1.76
CA PHE A 475 -5.99 19.03 -3.00
C PHE A 475 -7.14 18.04 -2.80
N PHE A 476 -7.11 17.24 -1.72
CA PHE A 476 -8.18 16.32 -1.37
C PHE A 476 -9.24 16.95 -0.46
N PHE A 477 -8.86 17.93 0.38
CA PHE A 477 -9.79 18.62 1.26
C PHE A 477 -10.92 19.29 0.49
N VAL A 478 -10.66 19.82 -0.71
CA VAL A 478 -11.68 20.48 -1.53
C VAL A 478 -12.61 19.53 -2.29
N GLN A 479 -12.26 18.25 -2.40
CA GLN A 479 -13.03 17.27 -3.17
C GLN A 479 -14.19 16.74 -2.32
N ALA A 480 -15.40 16.63 -2.89
CA ALA A 480 -16.53 16.11 -2.16
C ALA A 480 -16.37 14.63 -1.81
N HIS A 481 -15.93 13.82 -2.77
CA HIS A 481 -15.84 12.38 -2.59
C HIS A 481 -14.41 11.92 -2.32
N VAL A 482 -14.14 11.51 -1.08
CA VAL A 482 -12.81 11.13 -0.61
C VAL A 482 -12.86 9.92 0.32
N SER A 483 -11.80 9.12 0.29
CA SER A 483 -11.51 8.08 1.28
C SER A 483 -10.38 8.51 2.20
N LEU A 484 -10.30 7.87 3.37
CA LEU A 484 -9.30 8.20 4.41
C LEU A 484 -7.88 8.07 3.85
N HIS A 485 -7.65 7.04 3.04
CA HIS A 485 -6.34 6.72 2.50
C HIS A 485 -5.82 7.76 1.50
N HIS A 486 -6.69 8.55 0.87
CA HIS A 486 -6.27 9.63 -0.01
C HIS A 486 -5.36 10.64 0.71
N PHE A 487 -5.48 10.75 2.04
CA PHE A 487 -4.69 11.65 2.88
C PHE A 487 -3.36 11.06 3.40
N VAL A 488 -2.97 9.83 3.03
CA VAL A 488 -1.76 9.16 3.54
C VAL A 488 -0.48 10.02 3.44
N PRO A 489 -0.19 10.69 2.31
CA PRO A 489 0.95 11.61 2.27
C PRO A 489 0.84 12.75 3.28
N ALA A 490 -0.35 13.34 3.45
CA ALA A 490 -0.57 14.36 4.46
C ALA A 490 -0.45 13.81 5.90
N MET A 491 -0.73 12.52 6.14
CA MET A 491 -0.50 11.86 7.44
C MET A 491 1.00 11.68 7.74
N LEU A 492 1.82 11.34 6.74
CA LEU A 492 3.19 10.89 6.97
C LEU A 492 4.25 12.00 6.87
N LEU A 493 4.06 12.99 5.99
CA LEU A 493 5.01 14.10 5.83
C LEU A 493 5.19 14.97 7.08
N PRO A 494 4.15 15.27 7.88
CA PRO A 494 4.31 15.97 9.16
C PRO A 494 5.28 15.27 10.11
N VAL A 495 5.36 13.94 10.08
CA VAL A 495 6.29 13.17 10.92
C VAL A 495 7.73 13.50 10.58
N ALA A 496 8.07 13.65 9.29
CA ALA A 496 9.40 14.10 8.88
C ALA A 496 9.68 15.55 9.33
N VAL A 497 8.69 16.43 9.31
CA VAL A 497 8.79 17.80 9.83
C VAL A 497 9.05 17.77 11.35
N ALA A 498 8.31 16.96 12.10
CA ALA A 498 8.46 16.82 13.55
C ALA A 498 9.84 16.29 13.94
N LEU A 499 10.35 15.27 13.25
CA LEU A 499 11.72 14.76 13.46
C LEU A 499 12.76 15.87 13.32
N ARG A 500 12.56 16.78 12.35
CA ARG A 500 13.48 17.90 12.10
C ARG A 500 13.35 19.01 13.14
N VAL A 501 12.14 19.29 13.62
CA VAL A 501 11.85 20.33 14.63
C VAL A 501 12.23 19.90 16.05
N ALA A 502 11.98 18.63 16.41
CA ALA A 502 12.22 18.12 17.76
C ALA A 502 13.68 17.71 18.03
N GLN A 503 14.56 17.74 17.01
CA GLN A 503 15.96 17.34 17.17
C GLN A 503 16.65 18.19 18.25
N GLY A 504 17.31 17.52 19.20
CA GLY A 504 18.06 18.18 20.29
C GLY A 504 17.17 18.75 21.41
N HIS A 505 15.85 18.57 21.33
CA HIS A 505 14.88 19.09 22.29
C HIS A 505 14.13 17.96 23.00
N ARG A 506 14.71 17.41 24.07
CA ARG A 506 14.11 16.33 24.88
C ARG A 506 12.67 16.59 25.30
N LEU A 507 12.34 17.84 25.67
CA LEU A 507 10.98 18.21 26.05
C LEU A 507 10.00 18.06 24.88
N ALA A 508 10.39 18.48 23.67
CA ALA A 508 9.57 18.29 22.47
C ALA A 508 9.36 16.80 22.17
N GLY A 509 10.41 15.97 22.33
CA GLY A 509 10.30 14.52 22.21
C GLY A 509 9.32 13.89 23.22
N ARG A 510 9.31 14.34 24.48
CA ARG A 510 8.35 13.88 25.50
C ARG A 510 6.92 14.32 25.21
N ILE A 511 6.72 15.57 24.80
CA ILE A 511 5.40 16.09 24.39
C ILE A 511 4.89 15.29 23.19
N TRP A 512 5.74 15.04 22.21
CA TRP A 512 5.40 14.21 21.07
C TRP A 512 5.01 12.79 21.51
N LEU A 513 5.80 12.14 22.37
CA LEU A 513 5.47 10.80 22.86
C LEU A 513 4.07 10.74 23.49
N GLY A 514 3.73 11.70 24.36
CA GLY A 514 2.40 11.80 24.96
C GLY A 514 1.29 12.03 23.93
N ALA A 515 1.52 12.95 22.98
CA ALA A 515 0.56 13.23 21.91
C ALA A 515 0.35 12.03 20.97
N ALA A 516 1.42 11.29 20.65
CA ALA A 516 1.36 10.09 19.83
C ALA A 516 0.60 8.97 20.54
N ALA A 517 0.76 8.82 21.86
CA ALA A 517 0.00 7.85 22.64
C ALA A 517 -1.51 8.18 22.64
N ILE A 518 -1.88 9.45 22.77
CA ILE A 518 -3.29 9.89 22.64
C ILE A 518 -3.80 9.57 21.23
N ALA A 519 -3.02 9.89 20.19
CA ALA A 519 -3.42 9.62 18.81
C ALA A 519 -3.62 8.13 18.54
N LEU A 520 -2.76 7.28 19.10
CA LEU A 520 -2.90 5.82 19.02
C LEU A 520 -4.24 5.37 19.63
N LEU A 521 -4.61 5.88 20.81
CA LEU A 521 -5.90 5.58 21.44
C LEU A 521 -7.09 6.05 20.60
N LEU A 522 -6.98 7.21 19.95
CA LEU A 522 -8.02 7.73 19.06
C LEU A 522 -8.11 6.94 17.75
N ALA A 523 -7.03 6.29 17.30
CA ALA A 523 -7.00 5.46 16.10
C ALA A 523 -7.57 4.05 16.32
N LEU A 524 -7.82 3.63 17.57
CA LEU A 524 -8.36 2.31 17.87
C LEU A 524 -9.74 2.09 17.21
N PRO A 525 -9.99 0.91 16.62
CA PRO A 525 -11.30 0.58 16.09
C PRO A 525 -12.36 0.48 17.18
N ARG A 526 -13.62 0.64 16.79
CA ARG A 526 -14.76 0.40 17.71
C ARG A 526 -14.85 -1.08 18.12
N ARG A 527 -14.42 -1.98 17.24
CA ARG A 527 -14.45 -3.44 17.43
C ARG A 527 -13.21 -4.07 16.82
N PHE A 528 -12.65 -5.05 17.50
CA PHE A 528 -11.47 -5.81 17.03
C PHE A 528 -11.86 -7.17 16.44
N ASN A 529 -13.12 -7.32 16.03
CA ASN A 529 -13.62 -8.58 15.49
C ASN A 529 -13.10 -8.78 14.06
N VAL A 530 -12.82 -10.03 13.72
CA VAL A 530 -12.47 -10.44 12.37
C VAL A 530 -13.75 -10.50 11.53
N HIS A 531 -13.74 -9.91 10.33
CA HIS A 531 -14.83 -10.03 9.38
C HIS A 531 -14.68 -11.29 8.52
N ASP A 532 -15.66 -12.20 8.54
CA ASP A 532 -15.61 -13.50 7.86
C ASP A 532 -16.79 -13.76 6.89
N ALA A 533 -17.73 -12.81 6.77
CA ALA A 533 -18.95 -13.00 5.99
C ALA A 533 -18.67 -13.28 4.51
N GLY A 534 -17.62 -12.70 3.93
CA GLY A 534 -17.18 -12.98 2.57
C GLY A 534 -16.89 -14.47 2.33
N ARG A 535 -16.18 -15.11 3.26
CA ARG A 535 -15.89 -16.55 3.21
C ARG A 535 -17.14 -17.39 3.40
N THR A 536 -18.00 -17.03 4.36
CA THR A 536 -19.25 -17.74 4.64
C THR A 536 -20.20 -17.74 3.44
N VAL A 537 -20.41 -16.57 2.82
CA VAL A 537 -21.27 -16.45 1.64
C VAL A 537 -20.61 -17.09 0.41
N GLY A 538 -19.32 -16.81 0.16
CA GLY A 538 -18.60 -17.36 -0.98
C GLY A 538 -18.55 -18.88 -0.99
N ALA A 539 -18.44 -19.54 0.17
CA ALA A 539 -18.46 -21.01 0.26
C ALA A 539 -19.76 -21.66 -0.25
N THR A 540 -20.85 -20.88 -0.40
CA THR A 540 -22.13 -21.35 -0.97
C THR A 540 -22.25 -21.11 -2.48
N VAL A 541 -21.23 -20.49 -3.09
CA VAL A 541 -21.14 -20.21 -4.53
C VAL A 541 -20.34 -21.32 -5.20
N VAL A 542 -20.88 -21.88 -6.27
CA VAL A 542 -20.18 -22.80 -7.17
C VAL A 542 -19.96 -22.09 -8.51
N GLN A 543 -18.71 -22.05 -8.97
CA GLN A 543 -18.32 -21.43 -10.23
C GLN A 543 -17.85 -22.52 -11.21
N ARG A 544 -18.61 -22.71 -12.29
CA ARG A 544 -18.32 -23.68 -13.36
C ARG A 544 -17.77 -23.03 -14.64
N VAL A 545 -17.73 -21.71 -14.71
CA VAL A 545 -17.17 -20.99 -15.85
C VAL A 545 -15.67 -20.84 -15.69
N GLY A 546 -14.90 -21.36 -16.66
CA GLY A 546 -13.45 -21.20 -16.76
C GLY A 546 -12.63 -21.93 -15.68
N ASP A 547 -11.32 -21.70 -15.69
CA ASP A 547 -10.39 -22.18 -14.68
C ASP A 547 -9.82 -21.03 -13.83
N TYR A 548 -10.30 -20.92 -12.59
CA TYR A 548 -9.83 -19.92 -11.64
C TYR A 548 -8.34 -20.09 -11.30
N SER A 549 -7.83 -21.32 -11.27
CA SER A 549 -6.42 -21.63 -10.95
C SER A 549 -5.45 -21.18 -12.06
N ALA A 550 -5.97 -21.12 -13.29
CA ALA A 550 -5.29 -20.56 -14.46
C ALA A 550 -5.40 -19.01 -14.55
N SER A 551 -6.22 -18.38 -13.70
CA SER A 551 -6.57 -16.95 -13.80
C SER A 551 -7.31 -16.63 -15.10
N ASP A 552 -8.21 -17.52 -15.53
CA ASP A 552 -9.00 -17.32 -16.74
C ASP A 552 -9.92 -16.09 -16.62
N ALA A 553 -9.86 -15.20 -17.61
CA ALA A 553 -10.65 -13.97 -17.65
C ALA A 553 -12.17 -14.21 -17.50
N ALA A 554 -12.68 -15.27 -18.13
CA ALA A 554 -14.10 -15.63 -18.10
C ALA A 554 -14.63 -15.92 -16.69
N VAL A 555 -13.77 -16.37 -15.76
CA VAL A 555 -14.15 -16.62 -14.36
C VAL A 555 -14.53 -15.31 -13.67
N PHE A 556 -13.72 -14.27 -13.91
CA PHE A 556 -13.89 -12.96 -13.28
C PHE A 556 -15.05 -12.20 -13.90
N ASP A 557 -15.19 -12.28 -15.23
CA ASP A 557 -16.33 -11.71 -15.94
C ASP A 557 -17.64 -12.35 -15.46
N ALA A 558 -17.73 -13.68 -15.44
CA ALA A 558 -18.88 -14.41 -14.92
C ALA A 558 -19.21 -14.07 -13.45
N SER A 559 -18.19 -13.75 -12.65
CA SER A 559 -18.41 -13.40 -11.24
C SER A 559 -19.19 -12.10 -11.07
N THR A 560 -19.14 -11.18 -12.04
CA THR A 560 -19.89 -9.91 -11.99
C THR A 560 -21.38 -10.13 -11.82
N LEU A 561 -21.94 -11.21 -12.38
CA LEU A 561 -23.35 -11.60 -12.20
C LEU A 561 -23.78 -11.81 -10.75
N LEU A 562 -22.84 -12.02 -9.82
CA LEU A 562 -23.15 -12.08 -8.39
C LEU A 562 -23.68 -10.75 -7.85
N GLU A 563 -23.51 -9.63 -8.57
CA GLU A 563 -24.16 -8.35 -8.23
C GLU A 563 -25.70 -8.45 -8.22
N MET A 564 -26.27 -9.34 -9.05
CA MET A 564 -27.72 -9.61 -9.07
C MET A 564 -28.19 -10.29 -7.79
N VAL A 565 -27.28 -11.00 -7.11
CA VAL A 565 -27.53 -11.67 -5.83
C VAL A 565 -27.31 -10.68 -4.68
N PHE A 566 -26.17 -9.99 -4.69
CA PHE A 566 -25.73 -9.08 -3.64
C PHE A 566 -25.32 -7.73 -4.23
N PRO A 567 -25.94 -6.62 -3.82
CA PRO A 567 -25.58 -5.29 -4.31
C PRO A 567 -24.15 -4.88 -3.95
N TYR A 568 -23.60 -3.93 -4.71
CA TYR A 568 -22.27 -3.37 -4.45
C TYR A 568 -22.18 -2.55 -3.16
N ASP A 569 -20.95 -2.31 -2.70
CA ASP A 569 -20.65 -1.47 -1.54
C ASP A 569 -21.16 -0.03 -1.65
N TRP A 570 -21.39 0.49 -2.87
CA TRP A 570 -21.92 1.83 -3.14
C TRP A 570 -23.45 1.88 -3.28
N ASP A 571 -24.14 0.75 -3.16
CA ASP A 571 -25.60 0.71 -3.20
C ASP A 571 -26.18 1.39 -1.93
N PRO A 572 -27.18 2.28 -2.06
CA PRO A 572 -27.82 2.93 -0.91
C PRO A 572 -28.46 1.97 0.09
N ALA A 573 -28.84 0.77 -0.33
CA ALA A 573 -29.38 -0.27 0.54
C ALA A 573 -28.30 -0.92 1.42
N VAL A 574 -27.01 -0.86 1.04
CA VAL A 574 -25.91 -1.44 1.82
C VAL A 574 -25.38 -0.40 2.81
N PRO A 575 -25.05 -0.76 4.07
CA PRO A 575 -25.26 -2.05 4.72
C PRO A 575 -26.60 -2.17 5.46
N ASN A 576 -27.44 -1.14 5.43
CA ASN A 576 -28.57 -1.00 6.36
C ASN A 576 -29.76 -1.91 6.00
N ARG A 577 -30.07 -2.02 4.70
CA ARG A 577 -31.21 -2.76 4.14
C ARG A 577 -30.82 -4.07 3.44
N SER A 578 -29.56 -4.23 3.02
CA SER A 578 -29.04 -5.49 2.48
C SER A 578 -27.58 -5.70 2.86
N TYR A 579 -27.16 -6.96 2.92
CA TYR A 579 -25.77 -7.33 2.76
C TYR A 579 -25.33 -7.09 1.31
N GLY A 580 -24.09 -6.64 1.14
CA GLY A 580 -23.49 -6.34 -0.14
C GLY A 580 -21.97 -6.39 -0.06
N GLY A 581 -21.31 -6.12 -1.18
CA GLY A 581 -19.85 -6.23 -1.25
C GLY A 581 -19.32 -6.20 -2.67
N SER A 582 -18.16 -6.82 -2.87
CA SER A 582 -17.56 -6.97 -4.20
C SER A 582 -17.70 -8.43 -4.68
N PRO A 583 -18.13 -8.64 -5.95
CA PRO A 583 -18.14 -9.95 -6.58
C PRO A 583 -16.83 -10.72 -6.50
N LEU A 584 -15.69 -10.02 -6.53
CA LEU A 584 -14.37 -10.64 -6.44
C LEU A 584 -14.15 -11.35 -5.09
N VAL A 585 -14.74 -10.84 -4.02
CA VAL A 585 -14.65 -11.47 -2.69
C VAL A 585 -15.36 -12.81 -2.72
N TRP A 586 -16.60 -12.85 -3.21
CA TRP A 586 -17.36 -14.10 -3.27
C TRP A 586 -16.74 -15.09 -4.26
N ASN A 587 -16.24 -14.61 -5.40
CA ASN A 587 -15.51 -15.43 -6.37
C ASN A 587 -14.27 -16.06 -5.74
N ARG A 588 -13.48 -15.31 -4.98
CA ARG A 588 -12.28 -15.84 -4.30
C ARG A 588 -12.58 -17.01 -3.37
N TYR A 589 -13.72 -16.96 -2.68
CA TYR A 589 -14.16 -17.98 -1.74
C TYR A 589 -15.12 -19.00 -2.34
N ALA A 590 -15.42 -18.89 -3.63
CA ALA A 590 -16.27 -19.84 -4.35
C ALA A 590 -15.58 -21.20 -4.50
N ARG A 591 -16.40 -22.22 -4.70
CA ARG A 591 -15.95 -23.56 -5.08
C ARG A 591 -15.81 -23.60 -6.60
N HIS A 592 -14.58 -23.71 -7.09
CA HIS A 592 -14.28 -23.77 -8.52
C HIS A 592 -14.21 -25.24 -8.97
N GLN A 593 -14.99 -25.59 -10.00
CA GLN A 593 -14.97 -26.92 -10.63
C GLN A 593 -15.36 -28.11 -9.72
N GLU A 594 -16.01 -27.86 -8.59
CA GLU A 594 -16.54 -28.91 -7.71
C GLU A 594 -17.94 -29.39 -8.15
N THR A 595 -18.30 -30.60 -7.72
CA THR A 595 -19.69 -31.08 -7.80
C THR A 595 -20.59 -30.21 -6.93
N ILE A 596 -21.84 -29.97 -7.37
CA ILE A 596 -22.82 -29.27 -6.55
C ILE A 596 -23.10 -30.15 -5.34
N ASN A 597 -22.78 -29.67 -4.14
CA ASN A 597 -23.08 -30.36 -2.90
C ASN A 597 -24.29 -29.76 -2.19
N ALA A 598 -24.64 -30.30 -1.02
CA ALA A 598 -25.82 -29.90 -0.27
C ALA A 598 -25.79 -28.44 0.21
N ASP A 599 -24.60 -27.85 0.40
CA ASP A 599 -24.43 -26.50 0.97
C ASP A 599 -24.42 -25.39 -0.10
N ALA A 600 -24.39 -25.76 -1.39
CA ALA A 600 -24.42 -24.80 -2.48
C ALA A 600 -25.81 -24.16 -2.62
N ASN A 601 -25.84 -22.83 -2.78
CA ASN A 601 -27.06 -22.06 -3.05
C ASN A 601 -26.98 -21.19 -4.29
N TYR A 602 -25.77 -20.85 -4.74
CA TYR A 602 -25.53 -20.05 -5.95
C TYR A 602 -24.67 -20.83 -6.93
N LEU A 603 -25.02 -20.74 -8.21
CA LEU A 603 -24.30 -21.43 -9.28
C LEU A 603 -24.10 -20.50 -10.45
N LEU A 604 -22.85 -20.33 -10.86
CA LEU A 604 -22.46 -19.67 -12.09
C LEU A 604 -22.10 -20.74 -13.12
N GLN A 605 -22.79 -20.76 -14.26
CA GLN A 605 -22.54 -21.70 -15.35
C GLN A 605 -22.95 -21.10 -16.70
N ARG A 606 -22.64 -21.78 -17.81
CA ARG A 606 -23.10 -21.33 -19.12
C ARG A 606 -24.60 -21.61 -19.28
N LEU A 607 -25.29 -20.75 -20.01
CA LEU A 607 -26.70 -20.87 -20.36
C LEU A 607 -26.99 -22.17 -21.14
N THR A 608 -26.00 -22.66 -21.88
CA THR A 608 -26.08 -23.93 -22.63
C THR A 608 -26.04 -25.17 -21.73
N ASP A 609 -25.57 -25.04 -20.49
CA ASP A 609 -25.49 -26.16 -19.55
C ASP A 609 -26.87 -26.41 -18.93
N PRO A 610 -27.28 -27.67 -18.74
CA PRO A 610 -28.60 -27.97 -18.17
C PRO A 610 -28.73 -27.40 -16.76
N VAL A 611 -29.89 -26.80 -16.47
CA VAL A 611 -30.24 -26.31 -15.13
C VAL A 611 -30.39 -27.52 -14.20
N PRO A 612 -29.62 -27.60 -13.10
CA PRO A 612 -29.76 -28.71 -12.16
C PRO A 612 -31.14 -28.75 -11.50
N ALA A 613 -31.63 -29.94 -11.16
CA ALA A 613 -32.94 -30.09 -10.53
C ALA A 613 -33.00 -29.31 -9.20
N GLY A 614 -34.10 -28.55 -9.01
CA GLY A 614 -34.30 -27.71 -7.83
C GLY A 614 -33.58 -26.36 -7.86
N TRP A 615 -33.00 -25.97 -9.00
CA TRP A 615 -32.42 -24.65 -9.24
C TRP A 615 -33.26 -23.87 -10.25
N HIS A 616 -33.25 -22.55 -10.14
CA HIS A 616 -33.86 -21.66 -11.13
C HIS A 616 -32.92 -20.51 -11.49
N VAL A 617 -33.08 -19.97 -12.69
CA VAL A 617 -32.26 -18.86 -13.19
C VAL A 617 -32.72 -17.57 -12.51
N LEU A 618 -31.78 -16.85 -11.90
CA LEU A 618 -32.01 -15.52 -11.34
C LEU A 618 -31.71 -14.44 -12.38
N GLY A 619 -30.70 -14.64 -13.22
CA GLY A 619 -30.34 -13.72 -14.30
C GLY A 619 -29.23 -14.26 -15.20
N SER A 620 -28.94 -13.51 -16.28
CA SER A 620 -27.95 -13.87 -17.29
C SER A 620 -27.22 -12.63 -17.82
N ASP A 621 -25.99 -12.80 -18.29
CA ASP A 621 -25.27 -11.77 -19.03
C ASP A 621 -25.48 -11.93 -20.56
N SER A 622 -24.92 -11.00 -21.34
CA SER A 622 -24.90 -11.06 -22.80
C SER A 622 -23.93 -12.10 -23.37
N ALA A 623 -22.99 -12.60 -22.57
CA ALA A 623 -21.99 -13.60 -22.96
C ALA A 623 -22.53 -15.04 -22.85
N GLY A 624 -23.75 -15.21 -22.36
CA GLY A 624 -24.40 -16.51 -22.18
C GLY A 624 -23.98 -17.21 -20.89
N THR A 625 -23.55 -16.47 -19.87
CA THR A 625 -23.43 -16.96 -18.48
C THR A 625 -24.73 -16.71 -17.73
N VAL A 626 -25.09 -17.61 -16.82
CA VAL A 626 -26.24 -17.49 -15.93
C VAL A 626 -25.84 -17.61 -14.48
N VAL A 627 -26.56 -16.89 -13.62
CA VAL A 627 -26.55 -17.09 -12.17
C VAL A 627 -27.85 -17.79 -11.76
N LEU A 628 -27.71 -18.93 -11.09
CA LEU A 628 -28.84 -19.70 -10.58
C LEU A 628 -28.88 -19.70 -9.06
N VAL A 629 -30.09 -19.83 -8.52
CA VAL A 629 -30.37 -19.94 -7.10
C VAL A 629 -31.11 -21.24 -6.81
N ARG A 630 -30.74 -21.91 -5.72
CA ARG A 630 -31.41 -23.12 -5.25
C ARG A 630 -32.56 -22.83 -4.29
N SER A 631 -32.35 -21.93 -3.34
CA SER A 631 -33.31 -21.60 -2.27
C SER A 631 -33.42 -20.10 -2.03
N ASP A 632 -34.63 -19.57 -2.23
CA ASP A 632 -34.95 -18.17 -1.96
C ASP A 632 -34.90 -17.82 -0.48
N SER A 633 -35.13 -18.81 0.41
CA SER A 633 -35.04 -18.58 1.85
C SER A 633 -33.59 -18.37 2.30
N ILE A 634 -32.63 -19.09 1.70
CA ILE A 634 -31.19 -18.88 1.94
C ILE A 634 -30.74 -17.56 1.32
N LEU A 635 -31.23 -17.22 0.11
CA LEU A 635 -30.99 -15.92 -0.50
C LEU A 635 -31.46 -14.77 0.40
N ALA A 636 -32.70 -14.85 0.89
CA ALA A 636 -33.25 -13.86 1.81
C ALA A 636 -32.44 -13.77 3.11
N ALA A 637 -32.02 -14.91 3.68
CA ALA A 637 -31.18 -14.95 4.87
C ALA A 637 -29.81 -14.30 4.63
N HIS A 638 -29.15 -14.57 3.49
CA HIS A 638 -27.87 -13.95 3.15
C HIS A 638 -28.01 -12.45 2.91
N ARG A 639 -29.06 -12.00 2.21
CA ARG A 639 -29.36 -10.56 2.04
C ARG A 639 -29.69 -9.88 3.36
N ALA A 640 -30.26 -10.59 4.32
CA ALA A 640 -30.56 -10.10 5.66
C ALA A 640 -29.33 -10.08 6.59
N LEU A 641 -28.16 -10.59 6.19
CA LEU A 641 -26.96 -10.53 7.01
C LEU A 641 -26.60 -9.07 7.33
N ARG A 642 -26.32 -8.81 8.62
CA ARG A 642 -25.86 -7.50 9.12
C ARG A 642 -24.59 -7.67 9.94
N PRO A 643 -23.43 -7.90 9.30
CA PRO A 643 -22.16 -7.87 10.00
C PRO A 643 -21.99 -6.53 10.75
N PRO A 644 -21.27 -6.51 11.88
CA PRO A 644 -21.01 -5.28 12.63
C PRO A 644 -20.48 -4.11 11.80
N THR A 645 -21.13 -2.95 11.86
CA THR A 645 -20.67 -1.70 11.21
C THR A 645 -20.90 -0.47 12.10
N PRO A 646 -20.15 0.64 11.90
CA PRO A 646 -18.87 0.70 11.18
C PRO A 646 -17.75 0.07 12.03
N ALA A 647 -16.79 -0.59 11.38
CA ALA A 647 -15.70 -1.30 12.08
C ALA A 647 -14.56 -0.39 12.56
N GLY A 648 -14.28 0.69 11.83
CA GLY A 648 -13.14 1.58 12.08
C GLY A 648 -13.26 2.47 13.33
N SER A 649 -12.29 3.38 13.49
CA SER A 649 -12.31 4.36 14.58
C SER A 649 -13.50 5.31 14.45
N ARG A 650 -14.10 5.69 15.58
CA ARG A 650 -15.16 6.69 15.61
C ARG A 650 -14.72 8.08 15.13
N TRP A 651 -13.42 8.38 15.23
CA TRP A 651 -12.86 9.68 14.89
C TRP A 651 -12.40 9.77 13.43
N LEU A 652 -12.30 8.63 12.77
CA LEU A 652 -11.84 8.48 11.39
C LEU A 652 -12.95 7.95 10.47
N SER A 653 -14.20 7.93 10.95
CA SER A 653 -15.33 7.46 10.16
C SER A 653 -15.70 8.50 9.11
N ILE A 654 -15.77 8.07 7.86
CA ILE A 654 -16.23 8.89 6.73
C ILE A 654 -17.70 8.56 6.45
N PRO A 655 -18.59 9.56 6.35
CA PRO A 655 -19.99 9.31 5.96
C PRO A 655 -20.08 8.63 4.59
N ARG A 656 -21.04 7.71 4.41
CA ARG A 656 -21.18 6.97 3.14
C ARG A 656 -21.48 7.86 1.95
N GLY A 657 -22.28 8.92 2.11
CA GLY A 657 -22.53 9.90 1.04
C GLY A 657 -21.31 10.76 0.68
N ILE A 658 -20.25 10.73 1.50
CA ILE A 658 -18.92 11.25 1.14
C ILE A 658 -18.13 10.20 0.37
N LEU A 659 -18.15 8.94 0.78
CA LEU A 659 -17.45 7.86 0.06
C LEU A 659 -18.02 7.61 -1.34
N PHE A 660 -19.34 7.66 -1.48
CA PHE A 660 -20.06 7.24 -2.69
C PHE A 660 -21.04 8.30 -3.17
N ARG A 661 -20.90 8.73 -4.42
CA ARG A 661 -21.81 9.69 -5.06
C ARG A 661 -23.24 9.18 -5.18
N SER A 662 -23.41 7.87 -5.40
CA SER A 662 -24.73 7.21 -5.52
C SER A 662 -25.52 7.21 -4.20
N VAL A 663 -24.88 7.49 -3.07
CA VAL A 663 -25.52 7.46 -1.75
C VAL A 663 -25.84 8.89 -1.32
N PRO A 664 -27.12 9.21 -1.04
CA PRO A 664 -27.49 10.52 -0.51
C PRO A 664 -26.74 10.84 0.79
N LEU A 665 -26.26 12.08 0.92
CA LEU A 665 -25.66 12.56 2.15
C LEU A 665 -26.76 13.00 3.13
N GLU A 666 -27.12 12.12 4.06
CA GLU A 666 -28.11 12.41 5.12
C GLU A 666 -27.49 13.24 6.25
N GLY A 667 -27.52 14.57 6.08
CA GLY A 667 -26.87 15.49 7.02
C GLY A 667 -25.35 15.43 6.90
N GLY A 668 -24.72 16.59 6.83
CA GLY A 668 -23.28 16.64 6.61
C GLY A 668 -22.83 17.93 5.95
N PRO A 669 -21.56 18.00 5.56
CA PRO A 669 -21.03 19.15 4.86
C PRO A 669 -21.76 19.37 3.52
N HIS A 670 -22.02 20.63 3.19
CA HIS A 670 -22.57 21.01 1.89
C HIS A 670 -21.62 20.62 0.74
N ILE A 671 -22.17 19.95 -0.29
CA ILE A 671 -21.48 19.59 -1.53
C ILE A 671 -21.96 20.53 -2.64
N ILE A 672 -21.01 21.13 -3.36
CA ILE A 672 -21.26 21.98 -4.52
C ILE A 672 -21.08 21.12 -5.77
N ASP A 673 -22.14 20.91 -6.54
CA ASP A 673 -22.06 20.40 -7.89
C ASP A 673 -21.65 21.55 -8.82
N VAL A 674 -20.40 21.54 -9.28
CA VAL A 674 -19.82 22.59 -10.11
C VAL A 674 -20.51 22.64 -11.47
N VAL A 675 -20.90 21.48 -12.02
CA VAL A 675 -21.56 21.38 -13.32
C VAL A 675 -22.93 22.04 -13.23
N ALA A 676 -23.75 21.62 -12.27
CA ALA A 676 -25.08 22.22 -12.06
C ALA A 676 -25.00 23.72 -11.72
N THR A 677 -23.97 24.14 -10.97
CA THR A 677 -23.77 25.55 -10.62
C THR A 677 -23.47 26.40 -11.87
N LEU A 678 -22.58 25.92 -12.73
CA LEU A 678 -22.20 26.61 -13.98
C LEU A 678 -23.35 26.62 -15.00
N GLU A 679 -24.09 25.51 -15.12
CA GLU A 679 -25.30 25.46 -15.96
C GLU A 679 -26.37 26.45 -15.47
N GLY A 680 -26.56 26.54 -14.14
CA GLY A 680 -27.42 27.56 -13.53
C GLY A 680 -26.97 29.01 -13.79
N MET A 681 -25.68 29.21 -14.10
CA MET A 681 -25.12 30.51 -14.53
C MET A 681 -25.20 30.72 -16.06
N GLY A 682 -25.77 29.78 -16.81
CA GLY A 682 -25.96 29.87 -18.26
C GLY A 682 -24.79 29.36 -19.11
N PHE A 683 -23.85 28.60 -18.55
CA PHE A 683 -22.78 27.96 -19.33
C PHE A 683 -23.26 26.64 -19.93
N ASP A 684 -23.10 26.47 -21.26
CA ASP A 684 -23.29 25.18 -21.93
C ASP A 684 -22.04 24.31 -21.73
N LEU A 685 -22.17 23.28 -20.89
CA LEU A 685 -21.09 22.36 -20.55
C LEU A 685 -21.14 21.05 -21.34
N ASP A 686 -22.15 20.82 -22.18
CA ASP A 686 -22.29 19.57 -22.94
C ASP A 686 -21.08 19.28 -23.86
N PRO A 687 -20.49 20.28 -24.56
CA PRO A 687 -19.28 20.06 -25.35
C PRO A 687 -18.07 19.65 -24.49
N LEU A 688 -17.98 20.16 -23.27
CA LEU A 688 -16.90 19.84 -22.34
C LEU A 688 -17.11 18.44 -21.76
N LEU A 689 -18.31 18.11 -21.28
CA LEU A 689 -18.66 16.80 -20.74
C LEU A 689 -18.49 15.70 -21.78
N ALA A 690 -18.91 15.94 -23.04
CA ALA A 690 -18.69 15.00 -24.15
C ALA A 690 -17.20 14.75 -24.43
N LYS A 691 -16.37 15.81 -24.43
CA LYS A 691 -14.91 15.67 -24.58
C LYS A 691 -14.26 14.94 -23.41
N LEU A 692 -14.87 15.00 -22.23
CA LEU A 692 -14.43 14.29 -21.03
C LEU A 692 -15.01 12.88 -20.91
N GLY A 693 -15.79 12.41 -21.89
CA GLY A 693 -16.45 11.11 -21.85
C GLY A 693 -17.42 10.98 -20.68
N VAL A 694 -18.03 12.09 -20.26
CA VAL A 694 -19.11 12.12 -19.27
C VAL A 694 -20.42 12.20 -20.05
N HIS A 695 -21.06 11.06 -20.22
CA HIS A 695 -22.43 11.03 -20.72
C HIS A 695 -23.37 11.32 -19.55
N ARG A 696 -24.27 12.29 -19.72
CA ARG A 696 -25.38 12.45 -18.77
C ARG A 696 -26.14 11.13 -18.78
N GLU A 697 -26.19 10.43 -17.65
CA GLU A 697 -27.21 9.42 -17.46
C GLU A 697 -28.54 10.15 -17.61
N SER A 698 -29.28 9.82 -18.68
CA SER A 698 -30.63 10.34 -18.88
C SER A 698 -31.46 9.92 -17.67
N GLY A 699 -31.69 10.86 -16.77
CA GLY A 699 -32.39 10.59 -15.52
C GLY A 699 -33.75 9.95 -15.79
N SER A 700 -33.97 8.80 -15.14
CA SER A 700 -35.28 8.25 -14.82
C SER A 700 -35.77 8.81 -13.49
#